data_AF-A0A3B3WQQ9-F1
#
_entry.id   AF-A0A3B3WQQ9-F1
#
_cell.length_a   1.000
_cell.length_b   1.000
_cell.length_c   1.000
_cell.angle_alpha   90.00
_cell.angle_beta   90.00
_cell.angle_gamma   90.00
#
_symmetry.space_group_name_H-M   'P 1'
#
loop_
_entity.id
_entity.type
_entity.pdbx_description
1 polymer ?
#
loop_
_entity_poly.entity_id
_entity_poly.type
_entity_poly.pdbx_seq_one_letter_code
_entity_poly.pdbx_strand_id
1 'polypeptide(L)'
;MYIVYFQVMVWIHGGGFAIGSASMFDGSALAAYQDVVVVVIQYRLGLLGFFSTGDEHVSGNFGLLDQIQALKWVKEHIHNFGGNQDLVTIFGESAGGVSVSLLLLSPLSHGLFQHAIAESGTAGMDAIFMPHPVPVMQAAANASGCSLESSEKIAKCMRNLCIDAILTLGKDPNLRFSVSIDGHFLTKPVSELLQKHELLTIPFMTGVNDHEGGFVLPSELAPPNWTEGMDREQVANMVFFFYPLPEDGPIRELILNEYIGSGEDRIRNRDGMTELLGDFFFNIPAIKIANAHRDAGAAVYLYEFHHAPKFLQKKRPSFVKSDHADEIFSVLGFCFTTTHVKLTDPCPEEEEELSRIMMSYWGNFARTGCPNGDGLVNWPKYGADEKQLSIDLKKQVPVQVPRKDRFIFVTQTLQKKIQQHRKDVENKRSPEVQTRLGRLKGQYVSVKGKETGVHAFLGVPFAKPPLGPSLRLAAPQPAEGWQGLRDATKQPNMCIQNMDFVDELLQKLKGLIVEIPDISEDCLYLNIYTPANRAADAKLPVMVWIHGGGFLLGSASAYDGSALAAYQDVVVVLIQYRLGALGFLSTGDEHLPGNFGLLDQIQALRWIKENIHSFGGNPDLVTIFGESAGGVSVSLLLLSPLSDGLFHRAIAESGTAAMDLLVVSDAVPVMQAVVNASGCSLGCTEKIAKCMRNLDIDTILALGKDQSLRCPVNIDGHFLTEPVPELFQKHKLHTVPFMTGINDHEGGYGISDHYAPPNWTEGMDQELVRNILSVFYPLPEQAVIRDLIVKEYTGSGEDRIRNRDGYMELLGDFFFTIPAIKAAKAHRDAGAAVYLYEYHHAPTILQKIRPSFVKCDHMDEILTVLGLCFTTTHVKLADACPEEEEEFSKIMMNYWGNFARTGSPNGDGLVKWPRYGAEEKYLSLDLKEQVSGQSLRKDRFVFVTQTLPEKIKKLQEDVQHSEL
;
A
#
# COMPACT_ATOMS: atom_id res chain seq x y z
N MET A 1 -21.85 -56.59 43.80
CA MET A 1 -21.29 -56.26 42.47
C MET A 1 -20.63 -54.91 42.61
N TYR A 2 -19.29 -54.84 42.60
CA TYR A 2 -18.61 -53.55 42.54
C TYR A 2 -18.72 -53.06 41.09
N ILE A 3 -19.30 -51.88 40.89
CA ILE A 3 -19.33 -51.24 39.56
C ILE A 3 -17.89 -50.76 39.32
N VAL A 4 -17.21 -51.35 38.32
CA VAL A 4 -15.89 -50.91 37.87
C VAL A 4 -16.11 -49.76 36.90
N TYR A 5 -15.56 -48.58 37.21
CA TYR A 5 -15.60 -47.42 36.32
C TYR A 5 -14.29 -47.32 35.51
N PHE A 6 -14.41 -47.16 34.20
CA PHE A 6 -13.30 -47.01 33.25
C PHE A 6 -12.80 -45.56 33.19
N GLN A 7 -11.56 -45.36 32.72
CA GLN A 7 -11.03 -44.01 32.46
C GLN A 7 -11.83 -43.33 31.34
N VAL A 8 -11.89 -42.00 31.35
CA VAL A 8 -12.59 -41.24 30.32
C VAL A 8 -11.59 -40.43 29.50
N MET A 9 -11.67 -40.54 28.17
CA MET A 9 -10.87 -39.75 27.23
C MET A 9 -11.78 -38.92 26.34
N VAL A 10 -11.63 -37.60 26.36
CA VAL A 10 -12.46 -36.66 25.59
C VAL A 10 -11.66 -36.10 24.42
N TRP A 11 -12.02 -36.51 23.20
CA TRP A 11 -11.42 -36.03 21.96
C TRP A 11 -12.02 -34.70 21.52
N ILE A 12 -11.14 -33.73 21.27
CA ILE A 12 -11.45 -32.43 20.69
C ILE A 12 -10.84 -32.39 19.29
N HIS A 13 -11.68 -32.27 18.26
CA HIS A 13 -11.21 -32.29 16.88
C HIS A 13 -10.47 -31.01 16.47
N GLY A 14 -9.52 -31.16 15.54
CA GLY A 14 -8.77 -30.08 14.88
C GLY A 14 -9.52 -29.41 13.72
N GLY A 15 -8.76 -28.83 12.78
CA GLY A 15 -9.27 -28.14 11.58
C GLY A 15 -9.20 -26.60 11.64
N GLY A 16 -8.21 -26.05 12.35
CA GLY A 16 -7.91 -24.61 12.33
C GLY A 16 -9.03 -23.70 12.88
N PHE A 17 -9.92 -24.23 13.73
CA PHE A 17 -11.14 -23.56 14.21
C PHE A 17 -12.15 -23.15 13.13
N ALA A 18 -11.92 -23.50 11.86
CA ALA A 18 -12.76 -23.13 10.73
C ALA A 18 -13.55 -24.32 10.16
N ILE A 19 -12.94 -25.50 10.16
CA ILE A 19 -13.51 -26.74 9.63
C ILE A 19 -13.36 -27.87 10.66
N GLY A 20 -14.17 -28.92 10.55
CA GLY A 20 -14.06 -30.10 11.40
C GLY A 20 -15.41 -30.60 11.91
N SER A 21 -15.46 -31.90 12.19
CA SER A 21 -16.61 -32.57 12.77
C SER A 21 -16.18 -33.73 13.65
N ALA A 22 -16.85 -33.87 14.80
CA ALA A 22 -16.77 -35.01 15.70
C ALA A 22 -17.00 -36.35 14.97
N SER A 23 -17.89 -36.35 13.97
CA SER A 23 -18.26 -37.54 13.21
C SER A 23 -17.17 -38.08 12.28
N MET A 24 -16.04 -37.38 12.13
CA MET A 24 -14.91 -37.84 11.33
C MET A 24 -13.97 -38.78 12.11
N PHE A 25 -14.19 -38.92 13.42
CA PHE A 25 -13.30 -39.66 14.30
C PHE A 25 -14.03 -40.83 14.97
N ASP A 26 -13.39 -42.00 14.96
CA ASP A 26 -13.90 -43.22 15.58
C ASP A 26 -12.98 -43.62 16.74
N GLY A 27 -13.50 -43.54 17.97
CA GLY A 27 -12.78 -43.93 19.18
C GLY A 27 -12.91 -45.40 19.56
N SER A 28 -13.58 -46.22 18.75
CA SER A 28 -13.92 -47.61 19.10
C SER A 28 -12.70 -48.50 19.34
N ALA A 29 -11.66 -48.36 18.53
CA ALA A 29 -10.44 -49.13 18.70
C ALA A 29 -9.73 -48.75 20.01
N LEU A 30 -9.52 -47.46 20.25
CA LEU A 30 -8.90 -46.97 21.48
C LEU A 30 -9.70 -47.41 22.72
N ALA A 31 -11.03 -47.30 22.68
CA ALA A 31 -11.91 -47.77 23.75
C ALA A 31 -11.75 -49.27 24.04
N ALA A 32 -11.74 -50.09 22.99
CA ALA A 32 -11.67 -51.54 23.09
C ALA A 32 -10.29 -52.06 23.52
N TYR A 33 -9.21 -51.44 23.05
CA TYR A 33 -7.85 -51.90 23.34
C TYR A 33 -7.31 -51.41 24.69
N GLN A 34 -7.84 -50.30 25.21
CA GLN A 34 -7.32 -49.66 26.42
C GLN A 34 -8.30 -49.67 27.60
N ASP A 35 -9.49 -50.27 27.42
CA ASP A 35 -10.56 -50.30 28.41
C ASP A 35 -10.90 -48.87 28.90
N VAL A 36 -11.16 -47.97 27.95
CA VAL A 36 -11.51 -46.57 28.22
C VAL A 36 -12.84 -46.18 27.59
N VAL A 37 -13.52 -45.20 28.19
CA VAL A 37 -14.66 -44.52 27.58
C VAL A 37 -14.14 -43.37 26.74
N VAL A 38 -14.32 -43.43 25.42
CA VAL A 38 -13.97 -42.32 24.52
C VAL A 38 -15.21 -41.48 24.24
N VAL A 39 -15.12 -40.18 24.52
CA VAL A 39 -16.13 -39.17 24.21
C VAL A 39 -15.58 -38.30 23.11
N VAL A 40 -16.34 -38.08 22.04
CA VAL A 40 -15.96 -37.13 20.98
C VAL A 40 -16.93 -35.95 21.02
N ILE A 41 -16.40 -34.72 21.07
CA ILE A 41 -17.23 -33.52 21.21
C ILE A 41 -17.23 -32.68 19.95
N GLN A 42 -18.39 -32.07 19.66
CA GLN A 42 -18.58 -31.06 18.62
C GLN A 42 -18.67 -29.69 19.27
N TYR A 43 -18.10 -28.67 18.62
CA TYR A 43 -18.19 -27.27 19.05
C TYR A 43 -18.38 -26.34 17.86
N ARG A 44 -18.81 -25.09 18.11
CA ARG A 44 -18.95 -24.07 17.06
C ARG A 44 -17.60 -23.63 16.50
N LEU A 45 -17.57 -23.46 15.18
CA LEU A 45 -16.39 -23.07 14.39
C LEU A 45 -16.61 -21.72 13.69
N GLY A 46 -15.54 -21.15 13.16
CA GLY A 46 -15.52 -19.94 12.33
C GLY A 46 -16.23 -18.77 12.99
N LEU A 47 -17.04 -18.06 12.20
CA LEU A 47 -17.82 -16.90 12.64
C LEU A 47 -18.65 -17.21 13.91
N LEU A 48 -19.32 -18.36 13.94
CA LEU A 48 -20.22 -18.72 15.05
C LEU A 48 -19.48 -19.11 16.33
N GLY A 49 -18.23 -19.57 16.19
CA GLY A 49 -17.39 -19.99 17.31
C GLY A 49 -16.52 -18.87 17.88
N PHE A 50 -16.07 -17.93 17.05
CA PHE A 50 -14.94 -17.06 17.40
C PHE A 50 -15.11 -15.59 17.04
N PHE A 51 -16.27 -15.15 16.53
CA PHE A 51 -16.54 -13.73 16.32
C PHE A 51 -16.52 -12.93 17.63
N SER A 52 -15.75 -11.85 17.67
CA SER A 52 -15.63 -10.95 18.82
C SER A 52 -15.70 -9.50 18.35
N THR A 53 -16.36 -8.63 19.13
CA THR A 53 -16.34 -7.18 18.92
C THR A 53 -15.16 -6.50 19.61
N GLY A 54 -14.38 -7.24 20.42
CA GLY A 54 -13.29 -6.68 21.23
C GLY A 54 -13.76 -5.96 22.49
N ASP A 55 -15.05 -6.01 22.78
CA ASP A 55 -15.70 -5.41 23.94
C ASP A 55 -16.83 -6.33 24.46
N GLU A 56 -17.62 -5.83 25.40
CA GLU A 56 -18.67 -6.58 26.08
C GLU A 56 -19.87 -6.99 25.20
N HIS A 57 -20.01 -6.46 23.98
CA HIS A 57 -21.18 -6.73 23.15
C HIS A 57 -21.14 -8.12 22.49
N VAL A 58 -19.94 -8.59 22.13
CA VAL A 58 -19.64 -9.98 21.76
C VAL A 58 -18.23 -10.34 22.23
N SER A 59 -18.13 -11.12 23.30
CA SER A 59 -16.86 -11.51 23.91
C SER A 59 -15.95 -12.35 23.00
N GLY A 60 -16.53 -13.22 22.17
CA GLY A 60 -15.80 -14.23 21.40
C GLY A 60 -15.70 -15.57 22.12
N ASN A 61 -14.88 -16.48 21.58
CA ASN A 61 -14.54 -17.80 22.16
C ASN A 61 -15.72 -18.75 22.46
N PHE A 62 -16.86 -18.56 21.81
CA PHE A 62 -18.03 -19.42 21.96
C PHE A 62 -17.76 -20.90 21.68
N GLY A 63 -16.88 -21.22 20.72
CA GLY A 63 -16.46 -22.60 20.47
C GLY A 63 -15.76 -23.23 21.68
N LEU A 64 -14.93 -22.47 22.40
CA LEU A 64 -14.26 -22.93 23.62
C LEU A 64 -15.23 -23.04 24.79
N LEU A 65 -16.23 -22.15 24.87
CA LEU A 65 -17.31 -22.24 25.86
C LEU A 65 -18.20 -23.47 25.63
N ASP A 66 -18.45 -23.86 24.38
CA ASP A 66 -19.16 -25.10 24.05
C ASP A 66 -18.38 -26.32 24.58
N GLN A 67 -17.04 -26.30 24.46
CA GLN A 67 -16.18 -27.37 25.00
C GLN A 67 -16.23 -27.42 26.53
N ILE A 68 -16.20 -26.26 27.23
CA ILE A 68 -16.40 -26.20 28.69
C ILE A 68 -17.75 -26.82 29.08
N GLN A 69 -18.81 -26.50 28.35
CA GLN A 69 -20.13 -27.04 28.62
C GLN A 69 -20.20 -28.56 28.37
N ALA A 70 -19.53 -29.06 27.32
CA ALA A 70 -19.42 -30.48 27.07
C ALA A 70 -18.64 -31.21 28.19
N LEU A 71 -17.55 -30.62 28.68
CA LEU A 71 -16.76 -31.18 29.79
C LEU A 71 -17.55 -31.21 31.11
N LYS A 72 -18.34 -30.17 31.40
CA LYS A 72 -19.28 -30.19 32.54
C LYS A 72 -20.29 -31.32 32.40
N TRP A 73 -20.86 -31.50 31.20
CA TRP A 73 -21.78 -32.60 30.95
C TRP A 73 -21.13 -33.96 31.18
N VAL A 74 -19.91 -34.17 30.67
CA VAL A 74 -19.11 -35.39 30.91
C VAL A 74 -18.89 -35.59 32.41
N LYS A 75 -18.43 -34.56 33.12
CA LYS A 75 -18.19 -34.62 34.58
C LYS A 75 -19.45 -35.03 35.36
N GLU A 76 -20.62 -34.56 34.95
CA GLU A 76 -21.89 -34.84 35.62
C GLU A 76 -22.51 -36.20 35.26
N HIS A 77 -22.31 -36.70 34.03
CA HIS A 77 -23.12 -37.80 33.49
C HIS A 77 -22.34 -39.06 33.11
N ILE A 78 -21.01 -39.01 32.99
CA ILE A 78 -20.23 -40.11 32.38
C ILE A 78 -20.28 -41.43 33.17
N HIS A 79 -20.57 -41.38 34.47
CA HIS A 79 -20.78 -42.56 35.30
C HIS A 79 -21.93 -43.45 34.81
N ASN A 80 -22.94 -42.88 34.16
CA ASN A 80 -24.04 -43.66 33.57
C ASN A 80 -23.59 -44.52 32.38
N PHE A 81 -22.44 -44.19 31.80
CA PHE A 81 -21.82 -44.90 30.68
C PHE A 81 -20.64 -45.77 31.13
N GLY A 82 -20.48 -45.97 32.44
CA GLY A 82 -19.37 -46.75 33.01
C GLY A 82 -18.04 -46.00 33.10
N GLY A 83 -18.02 -44.68 32.89
CA GLY A 83 -16.81 -43.88 33.02
C GLY A 83 -16.61 -43.29 34.42
N ASN A 84 -15.35 -43.10 34.81
CA ASN A 84 -14.95 -42.47 36.06
C ASN A 84 -14.85 -40.95 35.87
N GLN A 85 -15.80 -40.21 36.43
CA GLN A 85 -15.84 -38.75 36.33
C GLN A 85 -14.66 -38.04 37.00
N ASP A 86 -13.91 -38.71 37.88
CA ASP A 86 -12.72 -38.18 38.56
C ASP A 86 -11.41 -38.57 37.87
N LEU A 87 -11.50 -39.22 36.70
CA LEU A 87 -10.35 -39.62 35.90
C LEU A 87 -10.61 -39.34 34.42
N VAL A 88 -10.78 -38.05 34.11
CA VAL A 88 -11.03 -37.54 32.77
C VAL A 88 -9.73 -37.01 32.16
N THR A 89 -9.43 -37.44 30.95
CA THR A 89 -8.30 -36.96 30.13
C THR A 89 -8.84 -36.26 28.91
N ILE A 90 -8.44 -35.03 28.66
CA ILE A 90 -8.76 -34.33 27.40
C ILE A 90 -7.62 -34.51 26.42
N PHE A 91 -7.93 -34.74 25.15
CA PHE A 91 -6.92 -34.85 24.10
C PHE A 91 -7.43 -34.31 22.77
N GLY A 92 -6.51 -33.85 21.92
CA GLY A 92 -6.86 -33.27 20.64
C GLY A 92 -5.64 -32.99 19.79
N GLU A 93 -5.88 -32.87 18.49
CA GLU A 93 -4.86 -32.60 17.46
C GLU A 93 -5.10 -31.26 16.78
N SER A 94 -4.04 -30.56 16.35
CA SER A 94 -4.11 -29.26 15.67
C SER A 94 -4.88 -28.23 16.50
N ALA A 95 -5.93 -27.59 15.96
CA ALA A 95 -6.82 -26.71 16.72
C ALA A 95 -7.49 -27.38 17.95
N GLY A 96 -7.63 -28.71 17.94
CA GLY A 96 -8.05 -29.50 19.09
C GLY A 96 -6.97 -29.57 20.17
N GLY A 97 -5.71 -29.76 19.77
CA GLY A 97 -4.56 -29.68 20.69
C GLY A 97 -4.38 -28.28 21.27
N VAL A 98 -4.57 -27.25 20.44
CA VAL A 98 -4.67 -25.86 20.89
C VAL A 98 -5.78 -25.71 21.92
N SER A 99 -6.97 -26.26 21.66
CA SER A 99 -8.10 -26.21 22.59
C SER A 99 -7.76 -26.85 23.94
N VAL A 100 -7.13 -28.02 23.94
CA VAL A 100 -6.63 -28.68 25.15
C VAL A 100 -5.68 -27.76 25.92
N SER A 101 -4.71 -27.18 25.22
CA SER A 101 -3.74 -26.26 25.81
C SER A 101 -4.40 -24.98 26.34
N LEU A 102 -5.42 -24.44 25.69
CA LEU A 102 -6.19 -23.28 26.15
C LEU A 102 -7.07 -23.60 27.35
N LEU A 103 -7.66 -24.79 27.40
CA LEU A 103 -8.45 -25.25 28.54
C LEU A 103 -7.58 -25.37 29.79
N LEU A 104 -6.30 -25.74 29.66
CA LEU A 104 -5.34 -25.73 30.77
C LEU A 104 -5.05 -24.31 31.31
N LEU A 105 -5.30 -23.27 30.53
CA LEU A 105 -5.07 -21.87 30.90
C LEU A 105 -6.34 -21.15 31.36
N SER A 106 -7.52 -21.72 31.08
CA SER A 106 -8.79 -21.10 31.44
C SER A 106 -9.19 -21.43 32.88
N PRO A 107 -9.57 -20.43 33.71
CA PRO A 107 -10.11 -20.70 35.05
C PRO A 107 -11.44 -21.46 35.01
N LEU A 108 -12.17 -21.42 33.89
CA LEU A 108 -13.47 -22.10 33.73
C LEU A 108 -13.33 -23.63 33.67
N SER A 109 -12.12 -24.13 33.39
CA SER A 109 -11.81 -25.56 33.27
C SER A 109 -11.50 -26.24 34.60
N HIS A 110 -11.39 -25.48 35.70
CA HIS A 110 -10.90 -26.00 36.97
C HIS A 110 -11.75 -27.19 37.46
N GLY A 111 -11.09 -28.33 37.69
CA GLY A 111 -11.72 -29.55 38.21
C GLY A 111 -12.49 -30.37 37.18
N LEU A 112 -12.51 -29.97 35.89
CA LEU A 112 -13.23 -30.70 34.84
C LEU A 112 -12.46 -31.92 34.30
N PHE A 113 -11.12 -31.92 34.39
CA PHE A 113 -10.27 -33.03 33.94
C PHE A 113 -8.99 -33.13 34.77
N GLN A 114 -8.33 -34.30 34.69
CA GLN A 114 -7.18 -34.68 35.51
C GLN A 114 -5.90 -34.83 34.69
N HIS A 115 -6.00 -35.14 33.39
CA HIS A 115 -4.85 -35.22 32.50
C HIS A 115 -5.16 -34.52 31.16
N ALA A 116 -4.13 -34.12 30.43
CA ALA A 116 -4.27 -33.45 29.14
C ALA A 116 -3.21 -33.90 28.14
N ILE A 117 -3.61 -34.07 26.87
CA ILE A 117 -2.73 -34.43 25.75
C ILE A 117 -2.95 -33.44 24.60
N ALA A 118 -1.92 -32.72 24.17
CA ALA A 118 -2.01 -31.79 23.03
C ALA A 118 -1.07 -32.23 21.90
N GLU A 119 -1.66 -32.70 20.80
CA GLU A 119 -0.97 -33.28 19.64
C GLU A 119 -0.90 -32.19 18.54
N SER A 120 0.31 -31.90 18.02
CA SER A 120 0.52 -30.97 16.90
C SER A 120 -0.27 -29.65 16.99
N GLY A 121 -0.33 -29.04 18.17
CA GLY A 121 -1.08 -27.80 18.37
C GLY A 121 -1.16 -27.41 19.83
N THR A 122 -0.80 -26.16 20.16
CA THR A 122 -0.83 -25.68 21.54
C THR A 122 -1.15 -24.19 21.60
N ALA A 123 -1.47 -23.68 22.80
CA ALA A 123 -1.69 -22.25 23.04
C ALA A 123 -0.42 -21.40 22.85
N GLY A 124 0.75 -22.01 22.60
CA GLY A 124 1.98 -21.32 22.28
C GLY A 124 2.07 -20.81 20.84
N MET A 125 1.12 -21.21 19.99
CA MET A 125 1.04 -20.83 18.57
C MET A 125 0.49 -19.41 18.45
N ASP A 126 1.33 -18.42 18.16
CA ASP A 126 0.88 -17.02 18.18
C ASP A 126 -0.10 -16.70 17.02
N ALA A 127 -0.02 -17.43 15.90
CA ALA A 127 -0.80 -17.20 14.67
C ALA A 127 -2.32 -17.46 14.80
N ILE A 128 -2.77 -18.13 15.86
CA ILE A 128 -4.19 -18.43 16.13
C ILE A 128 -4.83 -17.42 17.10
N PHE A 129 -4.10 -16.41 17.57
CA PHE A 129 -4.67 -15.37 18.41
C PHE A 129 -5.02 -14.14 17.60
N MET A 130 -6.14 -13.52 17.94
CA MET A 130 -6.57 -12.24 17.41
C MET A 130 -6.54 -11.20 18.53
N PRO A 131 -5.40 -10.55 18.79
CA PRO A 131 -5.28 -9.56 19.87
C PRO A 131 -6.09 -8.28 19.58
N HIS A 132 -6.39 -8.01 18.30
CA HIS A 132 -7.16 -6.85 17.87
C HIS A 132 -8.31 -7.31 16.96
N PRO A 133 -9.48 -7.68 17.52
CA PRO A 133 -10.60 -8.22 16.73
C PRO A 133 -11.39 -7.16 15.95
N VAL A 134 -11.19 -5.87 16.25
CA VAL A 134 -11.94 -4.75 15.66
C VAL A 134 -11.87 -4.69 14.12
N PRO A 135 -10.71 -4.86 13.46
CA PRO A 135 -10.65 -4.81 11.99
C PRO A 135 -11.42 -5.96 11.33
N VAL A 136 -11.31 -7.18 11.87
CA VAL A 136 -12.04 -8.34 11.35
C VAL A 136 -13.54 -8.21 11.61
N MET A 137 -13.93 -7.66 12.76
CA MET A 137 -15.32 -7.29 13.06
C MET A 137 -15.87 -6.30 12.02
N GLN A 138 -15.14 -5.22 11.73
CA GLN A 138 -15.56 -4.21 10.75
C GLN A 138 -15.64 -4.78 9.33
N ALA A 139 -14.67 -5.62 8.93
CA ALA A 139 -14.68 -6.27 7.63
C ALA A 139 -15.89 -7.21 7.48
N ALA A 140 -16.17 -8.04 8.48
CA ALA A 140 -17.33 -8.94 8.48
C ALA A 140 -18.67 -8.16 8.47
N ALA A 141 -18.74 -7.07 9.23
CA ALA A 141 -19.93 -6.20 9.26
C ALA A 141 -20.14 -5.50 7.91
N ASN A 142 -19.09 -4.96 7.30
CA ASN A 142 -19.15 -4.34 5.98
C ASN A 142 -19.58 -5.33 4.90
N ALA A 143 -18.96 -6.52 4.87
CA ALA A 143 -19.27 -7.59 3.91
C ALA A 143 -20.71 -8.12 4.03
N SER A 144 -21.35 -7.95 5.20
CA SER A 144 -22.74 -8.35 5.45
C SER A 144 -23.75 -7.20 5.40
N GLY A 145 -23.33 -5.98 5.06
CA GLY A 145 -24.20 -4.81 4.98
C GLY A 145 -24.68 -4.31 6.35
N CYS A 146 -23.99 -4.68 7.43
CA CYS A 146 -24.26 -4.20 8.77
C CYS A 146 -23.71 -2.78 8.98
N SER A 147 -24.44 -1.95 9.72
CA SER A 147 -24.00 -0.59 10.10
C SER A 147 -22.72 -0.65 10.93
N LEU A 148 -21.73 0.19 10.58
CA LEU A 148 -20.44 0.32 11.26
C LEU A 148 -20.43 1.39 12.37
N GLU A 149 -21.59 1.93 12.74
CA GLU A 149 -21.70 3.05 13.68
C GLU A 149 -21.22 2.72 15.11
N SER A 150 -21.41 1.48 15.56
CA SER A 150 -20.97 1.01 16.89
C SER A 150 -20.91 -0.52 16.97
N SER A 151 -20.09 -1.05 17.87
CA SER A 151 -19.99 -2.49 18.14
C SER A 151 -21.32 -3.09 18.61
N GLU A 152 -22.15 -2.36 19.36
CA GLU A 152 -23.50 -2.80 19.75
C GLU A 152 -24.40 -3.02 18.52
N LYS A 153 -24.43 -2.06 17.58
CA LYS A 153 -25.23 -2.17 16.35
C LYS A 153 -24.71 -3.28 15.44
N ILE A 154 -23.39 -3.41 15.32
CA ILE A 154 -22.76 -4.53 14.60
C ILE A 154 -23.22 -5.85 15.23
N ALA A 155 -23.06 -6.03 16.54
CA ALA A 155 -23.44 -7.24 17.24
C ALA A 155 -24.91 -7.60 17.03
N LYS A 156 -25.81 -6.61 17.10
CA LYS A 156 -27.25 -6.79 16.87
C LYS A 156 -27.56 -7.19 15.42
N CYS A 157 -26.88 -6.60 14.44
CA CYS A 157 -27.04 -6.94 13.04
C CYS A 157 -26.51 -8.35 12.74
N MET A 158 -25.29 -8.66 13.18
CA MET A 158 -24.64 -9.95 12.98
C MET A 158 -25.47 -11.11 13.54
N ARG A 159 -26.12 -10.93 14.70
CA ARG A 159 -27.04 -11.93 15.30
C ARG A 159 -28.30 -12.19 14.47
N ASN A 160 -28.68 -11.28 13.57
CA ASN A 160 -29.87 -11.38 12.73
C ASN A 160 -29.56 -11.79 11.28
N LEU A 161 -28.32 -12.14 10.96
CA LEU A 161 -27.96 -12.60 9.62
C LEU A 161 -28.69 -13.89 9.25
N CYS A 162 -29.09 -13.99 7.98
CA CYS A 162 -29.60 -15.22 7.43
C CYS A 162 -28.47 -16.25 7.22
N ILE A 163 -28.84 -17.52 7.07
CA ILE A 163 -27.88 -18.62 6.87
C ILE A 163 -26.99 -18.38 5.64
N ASP A 164 -27.53 -17.84 4.55
CA ASP A 164 -26.77 -17.58 3.32
C ASP A 164 -25.68 -16.52 3.53
N ALA A 165 -25.98 -15.47 4.31
CA ALA A 165 -25.00 -14.44 4.66
C ALA A 165 -23.90 -15.01 5.56
N ILE A 166 -24.25 -15.84 6.54
CA ILE A 166 -23.29 -16.53 7.41
C ILE A 166 -22.38 -17.45 6.59
N LEU A 167 -22.94 -18.22 5.66
CA LEU A 167 -22.17 -19.10 4.77
C LEU A 167 -21.28 -18.32 3.80
N THR A 168 -21.72 -17.16 3.34
CA THR A 168 -20.92 -16.28 2.48
C THR A 168 -19.72 -15.73 3.23
N LEU A 169 -19.94 -15.19 4.44
CA LEU A 169 -18.86 -14.70 5.29
C LEU A 169 -17.88 -15.82 5.67
N GLY A 170 -18.37 -17.03 5.94
CA GLY A 170 -17.53 -18.18 6.27
C GLY A 170 -16.69 -18.72 5.11
N LYS A 171 -16.99 -18.33 3.87
CA LYS A 171 -16.22 -18.69 2.66
C LYS A 171 -15.22 -17.62 2.24
N ASP A 172 -15.26 -16.44 2.84
CA ASP A 172 -14.35 -15.35 2.49
C ASP A 172 -12.94 -15.66 3.03
N PRO A 173 -11.93 -15.88 2.16
CA PRO A 173 -10.58 -16.20 2.60
C PRO A 173 -9.90 -15.06 3.38
N ASN A 174 -10.44 -13.83 3.29
CA ASN A 174 -9.95 -12.66 4.03
C ASN A 174 -10.53 -12.56 5.44
N LEU A 175 -11.61 -13.29 5.75
CA LEU A 175 -12.26 -13.29 7.07
C LEU A 175 -11.87 -14.55 7.84
N ARG A 176 -10.84 -14.43 8.69
CA ARG A 176 -10.45 -15.49 9.62
C ARG A 176 -10.90 -15.16 11.02
N PHE A 177 -11.65 -16.05 11.66
CA PHE A 177 -12.10 -15.90 13.06
C PHE A 177 -11.27 -16.80 13.95
N SER A 178 -10.71 -16.26 15.03
CA SER A 178 -9.76 -16.97 15.88
C SER A 178 -9.90 -16.58 17.35
N VAL A 179 -9.10 -17.19 18.21
CA VAL A 179 -9.18 -17.04 19.67
C VAL A 179 -8.90 -15.59 20.09
N SER A 180 -9.74 -15.06 20.97
CA SER A 180 -9.69 -13.68 21.47
C SER A 180 -9.37 -13.64 22.97
N ILE A 181 -8.80 -12.54 23.46
CA ILE A 181 -8.62 -12.32 24.89
C ILE A 181 -9.85 -11.57 25.39
N ASP A 182 -10.77 -12.31 26.00
CA ASP A 182 -12.14 -11.85 26.28
C ASP A 182 -12.40 -11.48 27.75
N GLY A 183 -11.39 -11.67 28.63
CA GLY A 183 -11.53 -11.46 30.06
C GLY A 183 -12.39 -12.52 30.78
N HIS A 184 -12.93 -13.49 30.05
CA HIS A 184 -13.86 -14.50 30.55
C HIS A 184 -13.33 -15.92 30.40
N PHE A 185 -13.14 -16.41 29.18
CA PHE A 185 -12.47 -17.68 28.92
C PHE A 185 -10.96 -17.52 29.08
N LEU A 186 -10.37 -16.48 28.46
CA LEU A 186 -8.97 -16.06 28.66
C LEU A 186 -8.95 -14.72 29.38
N THR A 187 -8.50 -14.74 30.63
CA THR A 187 -8.45 -13.53 31.47
C THR A 187 -7.31 -12.59 31.11
N LYS A 188 -6.24 -13.12 30.50
CA LYS A 188 -4.99 -12.43 30.16
C LYS A 188 -4.39 -13.04 28.89
N PRO A 189 -3.44 -12.36 28.23
CA PRO A 189 -2.63 -12.96 27.17
C PRO A 189 -1.96 -14.26 27.64
N VAL A 190 -1.90 -15.27 26.76
CA VAL A 190 -1.31 -16.59 27.08
C VAL A 190 0.13 -16.48 27.57
N SER A 191 0.93 -15.62 26.95
CA SER A 191 2.32 -15.38 27.38
C SER A 191 2.42 -14.93 28.84
N GLU A 192 1.48 -14.11 29.31
CA GLU A 192 1.41 -13.65 30.70
C GLU A 192 0.97 -14.77 31.64
N LEU A 193 -0.05 -15.55 31.25
CA LEU A 193 -0.53 -16.70 32.04
C LEU A 193 0.59 -17.72 32.26
N LEU A 194 1.31 -18.06 31.19
CA LEU A 194 2.44 -18.99 31.26
C LEU A 194 3.57 -18.43 32.12
N GLN A 195 3.95 -17.16 31.95
CA GLN A 195 5.04 -16.54 32.72
C GLN A 195 4.73 -16.48 34.23
N LYS A 196 3.47 -16.27 34.60
CA LYS A 196 3.03 -16.21 35.99
C LYS A 196 2.68 -17.58 36.59
N HIS A 197 2.82 -18.65 35.81
CA HIS A 197 2.34 -19.99 36.15
C HIS A 197 0.85 -20.01 36.54
N GLU A 198 0.04 -19.13 35.95
CA GLU A 198 -1.42 -19.10 36.10
C GLU A 198 -2.05 -20.14 35.18
N LEU A 199 -1.81 -21.43 35.46
CA LEU A 199 -2.25 -22.56 34.66
C LEU A 199 -2.62 -23.77 35.54
N LEU A 200 -3.42 -24.69 34.99
CA LEU A 200 -3.73 -25.97 35.63
C LEU A 200 -2.49 -26.87 35.63
N THR A 201 -1.96 -27.13 36.83
CA THR A 201 -0.75 -27.95 37.02
C THR A 201 -1.15 -29.42 37.18
N ILE A 202 -1.42 -30.08 36.05
CA ILE A 202 -1.80 -31.49 35.97
C ILE A 202 -0.85 -32.25 35.03
N PRO A 203 -0.77 -33.59 35.06
CA PRO A 203 -0.01 -34.34 34.07
C PRO A 203 -0.39 -33.96 32.64
N PHE A 204 0.62 -33.66 31.83
CA PHE A 204 0.48 -33.12 30.49
C PHE A 204 1.38 -33.87 29.50
N MET A 205 0.83 -34.27 28.36
CA MET A 205 1.58 -34.86 27.26
C MET A 205 1.42 -33.98 26.02
N THR A 206 2.50 -33.78 25.26
CA THR A 206 2.43 -33.05 24.00
C THR A 206 3.48 -33.56 23.03
N GLY A 207 3.31 -33.29 21.74
CA GLY A 207 4.28 -33.70 20.73
C GLY A 207 3.91 -33.19 19.35
N VAL A 208 4.79 -33.51 18.40
CA VAL A 208 4.72 -33.09 17.00
C VAL A 208 5.17 -34.22 16.09
N ASN A 209 4.85 -34.09 14.80
CA ASN A 209 5.40 -34.91 13.74
C ASN A 209 6.77 -34.37 13.29
N ASP A 210 7.63 -35.22 12.72
CA ASP A 210 9.00 -34.82 12.36
C ASP A 210 9.09 -33.90 11.13
N HIS A 211 7.98 -33.72 10.42
CA HIS A 211 7.82 -32.83 9.27
C HIS A 211 6.45 -32.14 9.22
N GLU A 212 6.02 -31.53 10.34
CA GLU A 212 4.74 -30.78 10.49
C GLU A 212 4.35 -29.84 9.34
N GLY A 213 5.31 -29.15 8.73
CA GLY A 213 5.05 -28.23 7.61
C GLY A 213 5.22 -28.88 6.24
N GLY A 214 5.23 -30.21 6.15
CA GLY A 214 5.77 -30.94 5.01
C GLY A 214 4.85 -31.04 3.80
N PHE A 215 3.53 -31.09 3.99
CA PHE A 215 2.59 -31.23 2.87
C PHE A 215 1.23 -30.58 3.08
N VAL A 216 0.49 -30.91 4.15
CA VAL A 216 -0.89 -30.43 4.35
C VAL A 216 -0.95 -28.89 4.37
N LEU A 217 -0.09 -28.24 5.17
CA LEU A 217 -0.07 -26.78 5.24
C LEU A 217 0.39 -26.10 3.94
N PRO A 218 1.54 -26.47 3.33
CA PRO A 218 1.94 -25.90 2.05
C PRO A 218 0.93 -26.12 0.93
N SER A 219 0.20 -27.23 0.92
CA SER A 219 -0.79 -27.51 -0.15
C SER A 219 -1.94 -26.50 -0.17
N GLU A 220 -2.25 -25.86 0.96
CA GLU A 220 -3.29 -24.82 1.07
C GLU A 220 -2.71 -23.39 0.93
N LEU A 221 -1.45 -23.18 1.32
CA LEU A 221 -0.86 -21.86 1.45
C LEU A 221 0.12 -21.50 0.32
N ALA A 222 0.84 -22.48 -0.23
CA ALA A 222 1.91 -22.26 -1.20
C ALA A 222 1.36 -22.21 -2.64
N PRO A 223 2.08 -21.55 -3.58
CA PRO A 223 1.65 -21.47 -4.97
C PRO A 223 1.58 -22.86 -5.65
N PRO A 224 0.85 -22.99 -6.77
CA PRO A 224 0.89 -24.19 -7.59
C PRO A 224 2.34 -24.59 -7.94
N ASN A 225 2.63 -25.89 -7.93
CA ASN A 225 3.96 -26.48 -8.19
C ASN A 225 5.05 -26.22 -7.13
N TRP A 226 4.71 -25.74 -5.92
CA TRP A 226 5.68 -25.54 -4.84
C TRP A 226 6.53 -26.79 -4.53
N THR A 227 6.00 -27.99 -4.78
CA THR A 227 6.68 -29.28 -4.60
C THR A 227 7.94 -29.42 -5.47
N GLU A 228 8.01 -28.72 -6.60
CA GLU A 228 9.13 -28.73 -7.55
C GLU A 228 10.26 -27.75 -7.15
N GLY A 229 10.02 -26.87 -6.18
CA GLY A 229 10.97 -25.85 -5.72
C GLY A 229 10.38 -24.43 -5.76
N MET A 230 10.86 -23.56 -4.88
CA MET A 230 10.34 -22.20 -4.69
C MET A 230 11.40 -21.12 -4.89
N ASP A 231 11.00 -19.97 -5.40
CA ASP A 231 11.86 -18.79 -5.45
C ASP A 231 11.83 -18.03 -4.11
N ARG A 232 12.89 -17.26 -3.81
CA ARG A 232 13.00 -16.50 -2.54
C ARG A 232 11.76 -15.63 -2.28
N GLU A 233 11.26 -14.96 -3.31
CA GLU A 233 10.09 -14.09 -3.24
C GLU A 233 8.81 -14.87 -2.88
N GLN A 234 8.66 -16.09 -3.41
CA GLN A 234 7.53 -16.96 -3.08
C GLN A 234 7.56 -17.37 -1.59
N VAL A 235 8.75 -17.59 -1.03
CA VAL A 235 8.91 -17.83 0.42
C VAL A 235 8.69 -16.54 1.22
N ALA A 236 9.15 -15.39 0.72
CA ALA A 236 8.94 -14.08 1.36
C ALA A 236 7.46 -13.74 1.54
N ASN A 237 6.62 -14.08 0.56
CA ASN A 237 5.16 -13.94 0.66
C ASN A 237 4.56 -14.75 1.83
N MET A 238 5.15 -15.89 2.17
CA MET A 238 4.74 -16.68 3.35
C MET A 238 5.16 -16.01 4.66
N VAL A 239 6.34 -15.39 4.70
CA VAL A 239 6.80 -14.66 5.90
C VAL A 239 5.94 -13.42 6.15
N PHE A 240 5.40 -12.81 5.09
CA PHE A 240 4.46 -11.70 5.17
C PHE A 240 3.20 -12.07 5.97
N PHE A 241 2.74 -13.32 5.90
CA PHE A 241 1.61 -13.81 6.69
C PHE A 241 1.81 -13.60 8.20
N PHE A 242 3.04 -13.82 8.69
CA PHE A 242 3.36 -13.67 10.10
C PHE A 242 3.76 -12.23 10.48
N TYR A 243 4.27 -11.46 9.52
CA TYR A 243 4.78 -10.09 9.71
C TYR A 243 4.32 -9.15 8.58
N PRO A 244 3.04 -8.73 8.58
CA PRO A 244 2.42 -8.05 7.45
C PRO A 244 2.71 -6.53 7.39
N LEU A 245 3.28 -5.94 8.45
CA LEU A 245 3.45 -4.48 8.48
C LEU A 245 4.65 -4.04 7.61
N PRO A 246 4.57 -2.90 6.90
CA PRO A 246 5.69 -2.40 6.10
C PRO A 246 6.99 -2.28 6.92
N GLU A 247 6.89 -1.79 8.15
CA GLU A 247 8.00 -1.64 9.08
C GLU A 247 8.66 -2.98 9.46
N ASP A 248 8.01 -4.13 9.30
CA ASP A 248 8.58 -5.43 9.64
C ASP A 248 9.60 -5.96 8.59
N GLY A 249 9.91 -5.19 7.54
CA GLY A 249 10.86 -5.57 6.49
C GLY A 249 12.19 -6.17 6.99
N PRO A 250 12.91 -5.52 7.93
CA PRO A 250 14.13 -6.08 8.50
C PRO A 250 13.92 -7.39 9.26
N ILE A 251 12.75 -7.58 9.86
CA ILE A 251 12.39 -8.82 10.57
C ILE A 251 12.12 -9.95 9.56
N ARG A 252 11.42 -9.65 8.46
CA ARG A 252 11.20 -10.62 7.37
C ARG A 252 12.52 -11.10 6.76
N GLU A 253 13.45 -10.19 6.47
CA GLU A 253 14.77 -10.56 5.94
C GLU A 253 15.59 -11.41 6.90
N LEU A 254 15.51 -11.14 8.20
CA LEU A 254 16.18 -11.96 9.21
C LEU A 254 15.67 -13.41 9.18
N ILE A 255 14.36 -13.59 9.07
CA ILE A 255 13.73 -14.92 8.99
C ILE A 255 14.11 -15.61 7.67
N LEU A 256 14.06 -14.91 6.54
CA LEU A 256 14.42 -15.48 5.24
C LEU A 256 15.88 -15.95 5.22
N ASN A 257 16.81 -15.14 5.73
CA ASN A 257 18.21 -15.53 5.78
C ASN A 257 18.46 -16.74 6.67
N GLU A 258 17.71 -16.87 7.77
CA GLU A 258 17.80 -17.99 8.71
C GLU A 258 17.28 -19.30 8.11
N TYR A 259 16.18 -19.27 7.36
CA TYR A 259 15.55 -20.48 6.81
C TYR A 259 16.07 -20.86 5.42
N ILE A 260 16.33 -19.89 4.55
CA ILE A 260 16.65 -20.16 3.13
C ILE A 260 17.99 -19.56 2.66
N GLY A 261 18.71 -18.81 3.50
CA GLY A 261 20.03 -18.25 3.16
C GLY A 261 19.94 -17.19 2.06
N SER A 262 20.71 -17.31 0.97
CA SER A 262 20.65 -16.38 -0.17
C SER A 262 19.36 -16.51 -0.98
N GLY A 263 18.72 -17.67 -0.96
CA GLY A 263 17.50 -17.92 -1.74
C GLY A 263 17.73 -18.36 -3.19
N GLU A 264 18.96 -18.71 -3.58
CA GLU A 264 19.29 -19.10 -4.97
C GLU A 264 18.88 -20.53 -5.32
N ASP A 265 18.86 -21.44 -4.34
CA ASP A 265 18.51 -22.85 -4.54
C ASP A 265 17.02 -23.07 -4.27
N ARG A 266 16.26 -23.33 -5.35
CA ARG A 266 14.81 -23.51 -5.28
C ARG A 266 14.37 -24.70 -4.43
N ILE A 267 15.15 -25.78 -4.38
CA ILE A 267 14.83 -26.95 -3.56
C ILE A 267 15.09 -26.65 -2.09
N ARG A 268 16.22 -26.00 -1.80
CA ARG A 268 16.52 -25.51 -0.44
C ARG A 268 15.46 -24.51 0.05
N ASN A 269 14.97 -23.64 -0.83
CA ASN A 269 13.93 -22.67 -0.49
C ASN A 269 12.61 -23.35 -0.12
N ARG A 270 12.22 -24.38 -0.87
CA ARG A 270 11.06 -25.22 -0.55
C ARG A 270 11.24 -25.88 0.82
N ASP A 271 12.39 -26.51 1.05
CA ASP A 271 12.65 -27.21 2.32
C ASP A 271 12.70 -26.25 3.51
N GLY A 272 13.33 -25.08 3.34
CA GLY A 272 13.34 -24.03 4.36
C GLY A 272 11.94 -23.44 4.61
N MET A 273 11.07 -23.39 3.61
CA MET A 273 9.66 -23.00 3.76
C MET A 273 8.85 -24.02 4.56
N THR A 274 9.02 -25.33 4.29
CA THR A 274 8.33 -26.38 5.08
C THR A 274 8.82 -26.41 6.53
N GLU A 275 10.12 -26.22 6.76
CA GLU A 275 10.69 -26.05 8.10
C GLU A 275 10.11 -24.83 8.82
N LEU A 276 10.01 -23.68 8.12
CA LEU A 276 9.47 -22.45 8.67
C LEU A 276 8.02 -22.62 9.14
N LEU A 277 7.17 -23.21 8.31
CA LEU A 277 5.78 -23.46 8.66
C LEU A 277 5.67 -24.41 9.87
N GLY A 278 6.42 -25.52 9.85
CA GLY A 278 6.42 -26.47 10.97
C GLY A 278 6.90 -25.83 12.28
N ASP A 279 7.95 -25.02 12.23
CA ASP A 279 8.51 -24.36 13.41
C ASP A 279 7.58 -23.32 14.02
N PHE A 280 7.00 -22.45 13.18
CA PHE A 280 6.16 -21.35 13.64
C PHE A 280 4.78 -21.81 14.11
N PHE A 281 4.19 -22.81 13.47
CA PHE A 281 2.89 -23.33 13.88
C PHE A 281 2.99 -24.34 15.02
N PHE A 282 3.94 -25.28 15.00
CA PHE A 282 3.85 -26.47 15.86
C PHE A 282 5.09 -26.76 16.71
N ASN A 283 6.28 -26.89 16.11
CA ASN A 283 7.47 -27.37 16.83
C ASN A 283 7.85 -26.44 17.99
N ILE A 284 8.05 -25.14 17.71
CA ILE A 284 8.46 -24.18 18.74
C ILE A 284 7.36 -23.94 19.77
N PRO A 285 6.08 -23.76 19.38
CA PRO A 285 4.95 -23.73 20.31
C PRO A 285 4.86 -24.92 21.26
N ALA A 286 5.00 -26.16 20.77
CA ALA A 286 4.93 -27.36 21.61
C ALA A 286 6.02 -27.36 22.69
N ILE A 287 7.27 -27.05 22.31
CA ILE A 287 8.39 -26.94 23.27
C ILE A 287 8.14 -25.81 24.28
N LYS A 288 7.61 -24.66 23.84
CA LYS A 288 7.29 -23.50 24.70
C LYS A 288 6.26 -23.86 25.76
N ILE A 289 5.19 -24.55 25.40
CA ILE A 289 4.15 -24.98 26.34
C ILE A 289 4.64 -26.11 27.26
N ALA A 290 5.39 -27.08 26.72
CA ALA A 290 6.01 -28.14 27.54
C ALA A 290 6.94 -27.56 28.62
N ASN A 291 7.76 -26.57 28.27
CA ASN A 291 8.61 -25.84 29.23
C ASN A 291 7.77 -25.15 30.31
N ALA A 292 6.75 -24.39 29.93
CA ALA A 292 5.92 -23.65 30.88
C ALA A 292 5.20 -24.57 31.88
N HIS A 293 4.64 -25.70 31.42
CA HIS A 293 4.01 -26.68 32.31
C HIS A 293 5.02 -27.37 33.22
N ARG A 294 6.21 -27.74 32.70
CA ARG A 294 7.30 -28.32 33.51
C ARG A 294 7.72 -27.35 34.61
N ASP A 295 7.89 -26.07 34.27
CA ASP A 295 8.38 -25.04 35.18
C ASP A 295 7.33 -24.66 36.24
N ALA A 296 6.04 -24.83 35.92
CA ALA A 296 4.94 -24.77 36.88
C ALA A 296 4.85 -26.01 37.79
N GLY A 297 5.64 -27.07 37.53
CA GLY A 297 5.72 -28.28 38.35
C GLY A 297 4.89 -29.47 37.85
N ALA A 298 4.29 -29.37 36.65
CA ALA A 298 3.52 -30.47 36.07
C ALA A 298 4.42 -31.66 35.67
N ALA A 299 3.84 -32.85 35.62
CA ALA A 299 4.49 -33.98 34.98
C ALA A 299 4.31 -33.90 33.47
N VAL A 300 5.38 -33.57 32.74
CA VAL A 300 5.34 -33.36 31.29
C VAL A 300 6.00 -34.52 30.55
N TYR A 301 5.39 -34.97 29.45
CA TYR A 301 5.94 -35.96 28.54
C TYR A 301 5.89 -35.42 27.12
N LEU A 302 7.04 -35.39 26.43
CA LEU A 302 7.18 -34.85 25.08
C LEU A 302 7.48 -36.00 24.09
N TYR A 303 6.89 -35.97 22.89
CA TYR A 303 7.26 -36.87 21.79
C TYR A 303 7.51 -36.16 20.47
N GLU A 304 8.21 -36.87 19.58
CA GLU A 304 8.23 -36.61 18.15
C GLU A 304 7.89 -37.89 17.38
N PHE A 305 6.92 -37.81 16.46
CA PHE A 305 6.46 -38.93 15.65
C PHE A 305 7.10 -38.89 14.26
N HIS A 306 7.65 -40.01 13.79
CA HIS A 306 8.45 -40.09 12.56
C HIS A 306 7.83 -40.96 11.46
N HIS A 307 6.74 -41.66 11.75
CA HIS A 307 6.15 -42.58 10.78
C HIS A 307 5.13 -41.87 9.89
N ALA A 308 5.26 -42.03 8.58
CA ALA A 308 4.26 -41.57 7.62
C ALA A 308 3.36 -42.75 7.23
N PRO A 309 2.04 -42.72 7.50
CA PRO A 309 1.13 -43.82 7.16
C PRO A 309 1.22 -44.20 5.68
N LYS A 310 1.43 -45.48 5.36
CA LYS A 310 1.71 -45.92 3.98
C LYS A 310 0.62 -45.50 2.99
N PHE A 311 -0.64 -45.44 3.40
CA PHE A 311 -1.74 -45.02 2.53
C PHE A 311 -1.72 -43.52 2.19
N LEU A 312 -1.15 -42.67 3.06
CA LEU A 312 -0.92 -41.25 2.80
C LEU A 312 0.37 -41.02 2.03
N GLN A 313 1.43 -41.77 2.34
CA GLN A 313 2.72 -41.65 1.65
C GLN A 313 2.59 -41.89 0.14
N LYS A 314 1.68 -42.77 -0.31
CA LYS A 314 1.38 -42.98 -1.73
C LYS A 314 0.86 -41.73 -2.45
N LYS A 315 0.31 -40.77 -1.71
CA LYS A 315 -0.32 -39.54 -2.25
C LYS A 315 0.56 -38.30 -2.05
N ARG A 316 1.73 -38.45 -1.41
CA ARG A 316 2.63 -37.35 -1.05
C ARG A 316 3.96 -37.47 -1.80
N PRO A 317 4.65 -36.36 -2.10
CA PRO A 317 6.01 -36.39 -2.62
C PRO A 317 6.96 -37.15 -1.68
N SER A 318 8.01 -37.75 -2.26
CA SER A 318 8.95 -38.60 -1.51
C SER A 318 9.76 -37.87 -0.44
N PHE A 319 9.86 -36.54 -0.50
CA PHE A 319 10.56 -35.73 0.51
C PHE A 319 9.71 -35.50 1.77
N VAL A 320 8.40 -35.75 1.71
CA VAL A 320 7.49 -35.63 2.85
C VAL A 320 7.70 -36.82 3.77
N LYS A 321 7.93 -36.54 5.06
CA LYS A 321 8.11 -37.55 6.12
C LYS A 321 6.79 -37.69 6.88
N SER A 322 6.82 -37.74 8.22
CA SER A 322 5.61 -37.67 9.02
C SER A 322 5.10 -36.23 9.02
N ASP A 323 3.99 -36.00 8.32
CA ASP A 323 3.38 -34.69 8.14
C ASP A 323 2.33 -34.41 9.22
N HIS A 324 1.84 -33.17 9.28
CA HIS A 324 0.79 -32.76 10.22
C HIS A 324 -0.39 -33.75 10.25
N ALA A 325 -0.84 -34.09 11.46
CA ALA A 325 -1.93 -35.04 11.76
C ALA A 325 -1.67 -36.52 11.42
N ASP A 326 -0.45 -36.94 11.08
CA ASP A 326 -0.17 -38.34 10.73
C ASP A 326 -0.28 -39.31 11.92
N GLU A 327 -0.01 -38.87 13.15
CA GLU A 327 -0.04 -39.74 14.33
C GLU A 327 -1.45 -40.16 14.74
N ILE A 328 -2.48 -39.38 14.38
CA ILE A 328 -3.87 -39.62 14.81
C ILE A 328 -4.37 -40.99 14.36
N PHE A 329 -3.89 -41.45 13.20
CA PHE A 329 -4.27 -42.74 12.62
C PHE A 329 -3.81 -43.91 13.51
N SER A 330 -2.65 -43.75 14.16
CA SER A 330 -2.13 -44.72 15.12
C SER A 330 -2.78 -44.55 16.51
N VAL A 331 -2.99 -43.32 16.98
CA VAL A 331 -3.60 -43.00 18.28
C VAL A 331 -5.04 -43.50 18.39
N LEU A 332 -5.86 -43.27 17.36
CA LEU A 332 -7.27 -43.67 17.36
C LEU A 332 -7.50 -45.08 16.81
N GLY A 333 -6.44 -45.76 16.37
CA GLY A 333 -6.52 -47.15 15.95
C GLY A 333 -7.25 -47.40 14.63
N PHE A 334 -7.04 -46.53 13.63
CA PHE A 334 -7.75 -46.59 12.33
C PHE A 334 -7.51 -47.90 11.58
N CYS A 335 -6.42 -48.61 11.87
CA CYS A 335 -6.18 -49.96 11.34
C CYS A 335 -7.20 -51.01 11.83
N PHE A 336 -7.86 -50.75 12.95
CA PHE A 336 -8.79 -51.69 13.60
C PHE A 336 -10.25 -51.25 13.51
N THR A 337 -10.55 -50.07 12.95
CA THR A 337 -11.92 -49.57 12.86
C THR A 337 -12.72 -50.39 11.83
N THR A 338 -13.92 -50.81 12.24
CA THR A 338 -14.81 -51.64 11.42
C THR A 338 -16.11 -50.93 11.05
N THR A 339 -16.27 -49.66 11.46
CA THR A 339 -17.52 -48.90 11.35
C THR A 339 -17.42 -47.79 10.28
N HIS A 340 -18.14 -46.68 10.45
CA HIS A 340 -18.31 -45.56 9.52
C HIS A 340 -17.03 -44.85 9.06
N VAL A 341 -15.90 -45.03 9.76
CA VAL A 341 -14.57 -44.55 9.34
C VAL A 341 -13.69 -45.77 9.05
N LYS A 342 -13.41 -46.04 7.77
CA LYS A 342 -12.64 -47.22 7.33
C LYS A 342 -11.54 -46.85 6.35
N LEU A 343 -10.34 -47.37 6.57
CA LEU A 343 -9.25 -47.28 5.61
C LEU A 343 -9.57 -48.09 4.34
N THR A 344 -9.28 -47.51 3.18
CA THR A 344 -9.52 -48.16 1.88
C THR A 344 -8.53 -49.29 1.61
N ASP A 345 -7.30 -49.14 2.10
CA ASP A 345 -6.24 -50.15 2.02
C ASP A 345 -6.11 -50.87 3.37
N PRO A 346 -5.80 -52.18 3.39
CA PRO A 346 -5.48 -52.88 4.63
C PRO A 346 -4.18 -52.35 5.25
N CYS A 347 -4.15 -52.26 6.58
CA CYS A 347 -2.92 -51.87 7.28
C CYS A 347 -1.87 -52.98 7.20
N PRO A 348 -0.59 -52.64 6.98
CA PRO A 348 0.52 -53.55 7.25
C PRO A 348 0.59 -53.91 8.74
N GLU A 349 1.02 -55.13 9.03
CA GLU A 349 1.22 -55.65 10.39
C GLU A 349 2.09 -54.73 11.27
N GLU A 350 3.11 -54.12 10.68
CA GLU A 350 4.00 -53.16 11.35
C GLU A 350 3.25 -51.90 11.83
N GLU A 351 2.28 -51.40 11.05
CA GLU A 351 1.47 -50.22 11.41
C GLU A 351 0.38 -50.57 12.42
N GLU A 352 -0.16 -51.79 12.36
CA GLU A 352 -1.02 -52.33 13.40
C GLU A 352 -0.30 -52.37 14.75
N GLU A 353 0.92 -52.88 14.77
CA GLU A 353 1.74 -52.94 15.99
C GLU A 353 2.08 -51.55 16.52
N LEU A 354 2.50 -50.62 15.65
CA LEU A 354 2.71 -49.22 16.04
C LEU A 354 1.45 -48.60 16.64
N SER A 355 0.28 -48.89 16.07
CA SER A 355 -1.00 -48.40 16.60
C SER A 355 -1.33 -48.98 17.97
N ARG A 356 -1.05 -50.28 18.23
CA ARG A 356 -1.18 -50.87 19.57
C ARG A 356 -0.26 -50.20 20.58
N ILE A 357 0.99 -49.92 20.19
CA ILE A 357 1.97 -49.23 21.03
C ILE A 357 1.49 -47.82 21.37
N MET A 358 1.08 -47.04 20.37
CA MET A 358 0.55 -45.67 20.54
C MET A 358 -0.69 -45.66 21.45
N MET A 359 -1.69 -46.51 21.17
CA MET A 359 -2.87 -46.61 22.03
C MET A 359 -2.50 -46.98 23.48
N SER A 360 -1.50 -47.83 23.67
CA SER A 360 -1.04 -48.22 25.03
C SER A 360 -0.42 -47.06 25.80
N TYR A 361 0.40 -46.22 25.16
CA TYR A 361 0.91 -45.00 25.80
C TYR A 361 -0.21 -44.04 26.20
N TRP A 362 -1.18 -43.79 25.32
CA TRP A 362 -2.31 -42.90 25.57
C TRP A 362 -3.23 -43.45 26.67
N GLY A 363 -3.54 -44.75 26.65
CA GLY A 363 -4.35 -45.42 27.67
C GLY A 363 -3.69 -45.43 29.05
N ASN A 364 -2.39 -45.70 29.11
CA ASN A 364 -1.62 -45.64 30.37
C ASN A 364 -1.59 -44.23 30.95
N PHE A 365 -1.38 -43.22 30.08
CA PHE A 365 -1.42 -41.82 30.49
C PHE A 365 -2.80 -41.43 31.01
N ALA A 366 -3.88 -41.82 30.33
CA ALA A 366 -5.23 -41.56 30.81
C ALA A 366 -5.51 -42.19 32.19
N ARG A 367 -4.94 -43.36 32.46
CA ARG A 367 -5.10 -44.11 33.71
C ARG A 367 -4.28 -43.57 34.87
N THR A 368 -3.08 -43.08 34.61
CA THR A 368 -2.09 -42.84 35.68
C THR A 368 -1.42 -41.47 35.63
N GLY A 369 -1.61 -40.69 34.56
CA GLY A 369 -0.83 -39.49 34.28
C GLY A 369 0.61 -39.77 33.85
N CYS A 370 0.95 -41.05 33.58
CA CYS A 370 2.24 -41.51 33.11
C CYS A 370 2.02 -42.43 31.90
N PRO A 371 2.71 -42.22 30.75
CA PRO A 371 2.48 -43.05 29.56
C PRO A 371 3.12 -44.46 29.70
N ASN A 372 4.00 -44.67 30.68
CA ASN A 372 4.75 -45.92 30.82
C ASN A 372 3.89 -47.08 31.33
N GLY A 373 4.19 -48.29 30.83
CA GLY A 373 3.56 -49.54 31.24
C GLY A 373 4.35 -50.77 30.76
N ASP A 374 3.87 -51.96 31.10
CA ASP A 374 4.55 -53.22 30.76
C ASP A 374 4.71 -53.39 29.24
N GLY A 375 5.90 -53.81 28.80
CA GLY A 375 6.21 -54.05 27.39
C GLY A 375 6.52 -52.79 26.55
N LEU A 376 6.38 -51.59 27.12
CA LEU A 376 6.68 -50.33 26.43
C LEU A 376 8.10 -49.85 26.70
N VAL A 377 8.67 -49.10 25.74
CA VAL A 377 9.93 -48.37 25.96
C VAL A 377 9.67 -47.26 26.97
N ASN A 378 10.58 -47.09 27.93
CA ASN A 378 10.44 -46.05 28.93
C ASN A 378 10.46 -44.65 28.29
N TRP A 379 9.33 -43.97 28.34
CA TRP A 379 9.15 -42.57 27.99
C TRP A 379 9.68 -41.69 29.13
N PRO A 380 10.75 -40.92 28.89
CA PRO A 380 11.32 -40.05 29.91
C PRO A 380 10.33 -38.93 30.29
N LYS A 381 10.27 -38.60 31.58
CA LYS A 381 9.62 -37.37 32.03
C LYS A 381 10.44 -36.19 31.52
N TYR A 382 9.81 -35.24 30.84
CA TYR A 382 10.47 -34.05 30.31
C TYR A 382 10.96 -33.16 31.45
N GLY A 383 12.29 -33.04 31.58
CA GLY A 383 12.96 -32.34 32.67
C GLY A 383 14.09 -31.44 32.17
N ALA A 384 15.04 -31.13 33.06
CA ALA A 384 16.22 -30.31 32.74
C ALA A 384 17.19 -31.00 31.75
N ASP A 385 17.09 -32.32 31.60
CA ASP A 385 17.83 -33.07 30.58
C ASP A 385 17.17 -32.99 29.19
N GLU A 386 16.01 -32.32 29.06
CA GLU A 386 15.28 -32.05 27.81
C GLU A 386 15.17 -33.31 26.91
N LYS A 387 14.82 -34.45 27.49
CA LYS A 387 14.60 -35.70 26.74
C LYS A 387 13.14 -35.89 26.36
N GLN A 388 12.91 -36.34 25.13
CA GLN A 388 11.62 -36.72 24.58
C GLN A 388 11.64 -38.18 24.09
N LEU A 389 10.48 -38.75 23.79
CA LEU A 389 10.40 -40.04 23.11
C LEU A 389 10.26 -39.81 21.60
N SER A 390 11.21 -40.32 20.82
CA SER A 390 11.05 -40.45 19.37
C SER A 390 10.30 -41.74 19.09
N ILE A 391 9.21 -41.65 18.35
CA ILE A 391 8.31 -42.75 18.03
C ILE A 391 8.33 -42.98 16.51
N ASP A 392 8.80 -44.15 16.10
CA ASP A 392 8.84 -44.58 14.71
C ASP A 392 8.32 -46.03 14.61
N LEU A 393 8.04 -46.50 13.39
CA LEU A 393 7.52 -47.82 13.07
C LEU A 393 8.38 -48.96 13.64
N LYS A 394 9.70 -48.83 13.57
CA LYS A 394 10.64 -49.91 13.93
C LYS A 394 11.14 -49.83 15.37
N LYS A 395 11.15 -48.65 15.97
CA LYS A 395 11.74 -48.44 17.29
C LYS A 395 11.25 -47.17 17.94
N GLN A 396 11.05 -47.25 19.26
CA GLN A 396 10.87 -46.08 20.12
C GLN A 396 12.15 -45.86 20.91
N VAL A 397 12.66 -44.63 20.94
CA VAL A 397 13.92 -44.30 21.62
C VAL A 397 13.85 -42.95 22.33
N PRO A 398 14.32 -42.86 23.59
CA PRO A 398 14.55 -41.57 24.22
C PRO A 398 15.66 -40.81 23.49
N VAL A 399 15.37 -39.57 23.08
CA VAL A 399 16.30 -38.68 22.38
C VAL A 399 16.32 -37.29 23.02
N GLN A 400 17.36 -36.53 22.76
CA GLN A 400 17.39 -35.11 23.10
C GLN A 400 16.36 -34.38 22.22
N VAL A 401 15.65 -33.37 22.75
CA VAL A 401 14.78 -32.51 21.94
C VAL A 401 15.58 -31.92 20.77
N PRO A 402 15.21 -32.20 19.51
CA PRO A 402 15.84 -31.62 18.34
C PRO A 402 15.45 -30.13 18.20
N ARG A 403 16.16 -29.39 17.33
CA ARG A 403 15.84 -27.98 16.97
C ARG A 403 16.07 -26.93 18.09
N LYS A 404 16.99 -27.19 19.03
CA LYS A 404 17.38 -26.23 20.08
C LYS A 404 17.83 -24.87 19.53
N ASP A 405 18.59 -24.87 18.44
CA ASP A 405 19.07 -23.63 17.81
C ASP A 405 17.92 -22.81 17.21
N ARG A 406 16.96 -23.47 16.54
CA ARG A 406 15.73 -22.82 16.04
C ARG A 406 14.87 -22.30 17.17
N PHE A 407 14.75 -23.04 18.27
CA PHE A 407 14.04 -22.56 19.45
C PHE A 407 14.68 -21.29 20.02
N ILE A 408 16.00 -21.25 20.17
CA ILE A 408 16.73 -20.06 20.62
C ILE A 408 16.55 -18.91 19.62
N PHE A 409 16.65 -19.19 18.32
CA PHE A 409 16.45 -18.18 17.29
C PHE A 409 15.05 -17.55 17.39
N VAL A 410 13.98 -18.34 17.34
CA VAL A 410 12.60 -17.84 17.32
C VAL A 410 12.22 -17.17 18.65
N THR A 411 12.56 -17.79 19.78
CA THR A 411 12.08 -17.32 21.10
C THR A 411 12.97 -16.24 21.72
N GLN A 412 14.25 -16.16 21.35
CA GLN A 412 15.21 -15.20 21.93
C GLN A 412 15.77 -14.23 20.90
N THR A 413 16.48 -14.73 19.88
CA THR A 413 17.19 -13.86 18.91
C THR A 413 16.21 -12.98 18.14
N LEU A 414 15.18 -13.59 17.56
CA LEU A 414 14.14 -12.92 16.81
C LEU A 414 13.35 -11.96 17.71
N GLN A 415 12.93 -12.39 18.90
CA GLN A 415 12.21 -11.52 19.84
C GLN A 415 13.05 -10.33 20.31
N LYS A 416 14.35 -10.52 20.58
CA LYS A 416 15.26 -9.42 20.94
C LYS A 416 15.44 -8.45 19.77
N LYS A 417 15.55 -8.96 18.54
CA LYS A 417 15.63 -8.14 17.32
C LYS A 417 14.32 -7.42 17.06
N ILE A 418 13.17 -8.04 17.26
CA ILE A 418 11.84 -7.42 17.20
C ILE A 418 11.73 -6.33 18.26
N GLN A 419 12.11 -6.58 19.51
CA GLN A 419 12.07 -5.57 20.57
C GLN A 419 13.05 -4.42 20.30
N GLN A 420 14.24 -4.72 19.80
CA GLN A 420 15.21 -3.69 19.41
C GLN A 420 14.67 -2.88 18.23
N HIS A 421 14.17 -3.53 17.19
CA HIS A 421 13.55 -2.90 16.02
C HIS A 421 12.32 -2.09 16.41
N ARG A 422 11.43 -2.63 17.25
CA ARG A 422 10.27 -1.92 17.80
C ARG A 422 10.69 -0.77 18.67
N LYS A 423 11.72 -0.90 19.53
CA LYS A 423 12.28 0.21 20.29
C LYS A 423 12.97 1.23 19.41
N ASP A 424 13.58 0.83 18.31
CA ASP A 424 14.19 1.74 17.33
C ASP A 424 13.11 2.45 16.53
N VAL A 425 11.99 1.79 16.21
CA VAL A 425 10.78 2.35 15.61
C VAL A 425 10.03 3.25 16.59
N GLU A 426 9.99 2.90 17.88
CA GLU A 426 9.29 3.61 18.97
C GLU A 426 10.13 4.78 19.49
N ASN A 427 11.46 4.68 19.52
CA ASN A 427 12.38 5.81 19.68
C ASN A 427 12.44 6.69 18.41
N LYS A 428 11.98 6.19 17.27
CA LYS A 428 11.73 6.96 16.03
C LYS A 428 10.26 7.42 15.90
N ARG A 429 9.38 7.20 16.89
CA ARG A 429 7.95 7.48 16.70
C ARG A 429 7.66 8.98 16.70
N SER A 430 6.99 9.34 15.61
CA SER A 430 6.24 10.57 15.38
C SER A 430 7.08 11.83 15.56
N PRO A 431 7.89 12.17 14.54
CA PRO A 431 8.66 13.41 14.57
C PRO A 431 7.70 14.57 14.90
N GLU A 432 7.91 15.19 16.05
CA GLU A 432 7.19 16.39 16.44
C GLU A 432 7.95 17.61 15.94
N VAL A 433 7.25 18.51 15.25
CA VAL A 433 7.81 19.78 14.81
C VAL A 433 6.94 20.91 15.34
N GLN A 434 7.58 21.88 15.99
CA GLN A 434 6.95 23.14 16.37
C GLN A 434 7.08 24.13 15.21
N THR A 435 5.94 24.54 14.64
CA THR A 435 5.89 25.66 13.69
C THR A 435 5.46 26.94 14.40
N ARG A 436 5.36 28.06 13.67
CA ARG A 436 4.76 29.29 14.23
C ARG A 436 3.27 29.14 14.56
N LEU A 437 2.57 28.25 13.86
CA LEU A 437 1.13 28.06 13.99
C LEU A 437 0.76 27.03 15.07
N GLY A 438 1.65 26.08 15.37
CA GLY A 438 1.40 25.04 16.37
C GLY A 438 2.30 23.82 16.19
N ARG A 439 2.13 22.81 17.05
CA ARG A 439 2.88 21.54 16.97
C ARG A 439 2.22 20.57 16.00
N LEU A 440 3.05 19.86 15.25
CA LEU A 440 2.65 18.83 14.31
C LEU A 440 3.26 17.50 14.70
N LYS A 441 2.49 16.43 14.55
CA LYS A 441 2.94 15.04 14.68
C LYS A 441 3.06 14.43 13.29
N GLY A 442 4.28 14.18 12.84
CA GLY A 442 4.53 13.50 11.56
C GLY A 442 4.65 11.98 11.71
N GLN A 443 5.12 11.34 10.64
CA GLN A 443 5.42 9.90 10.58
C GLN A 443 6.78 9.64 9.94
N TYR A 444 7.39 8.51 10.25
CA TYR A 444 8.58 8.03 9.54
C TYR A 444 8.15 7.23 8.32
N VAL A 445 8.80 7.46 7.18
CA VAL A 445 8.55 6.77 5.91
C VAL A 445 9.86 6.16 5.43
N SER A 446 9.88 4.84 5.23
CA SER A 446 11.02 4.13 4.64
C SER A 446 11.17 4.43 3.14
N VAL A 447 12.39 4.32 2.64
CA VAL A 447 12.71 4.47 1.21
C VAL A 447 13.57 3.28 0.79
N LYS A 448 13.22 2.61 -0.30
CA LYS A 448 13.99 1.46 -0.82
C LYS A 448 15.41 1.91 -1.17
N GLY A 449 16.40 1.09 -0.87
CA GLY A 449 17.81 1.38 -1.21
C GLY A 449 18.51 2.39 -0.27
N LYS A 450 17.88 2.80 0.83
CA LYS A 450 18.47 3.69 1.86
C LYS A 450 18.33 3.10 3.27
N GLU A 451 19.38 3.22 4.08
CA GLU A 451 19.35 2.77 5.49
C GLU A 451 18.41 3.63 6.37
N THR A 452 18.30 4.91 6.02
CA THR A 452 17.41 5.86 6.71
C THR A 452 16.44 6.47 5.71
N GLY A 453 15.17 6.53 6.08
CA GLY A 453 14.09 7.14 5.32
C GLY A 453 13.89 8.62 5.65
N VAL A 454 12.64 9.07 5.62
CA VAL A 454 12.25 10.47 5.82
C VAL A 454 11.23 10.63 6.94
N HIS A 455 11.14 11.83 7.48
CA HIS A 455 10.01 12.28 8.28
C HIS A 455 9.01 12.98 7.36
N ALA A 456 7.78 12.48 7.31
CA ALA A 456 6.68 13.01 6.53
C ALA A 456 5.64 13.71 7.42
N PHE A 457 5.18 14.89 6.99
CA PHE A 457 4.10 15.66 7.61
C PHE A 457 3.06 15.95 6.53
N LEU A 458 1.91 15.30 6.63
CA LEU A 458 0.86 15.30 5.63
C LEU A 458 -0.31 16.19 6.09
N GLY A 459 -0.93 16.91 5.15
CA GLY A 459 -2.12 17.72 5.43
C GLY A 459 -1.86 18.92 6.35
N VAL A 460 -0.73 19.61 6.18
CA VAL A 460 -0.39 20.81 6.95
C VAL A 460 -1.09 22.04 6.35
N PRO A 461 -1.95 22.77 7.10
CA PRO A 461 -2.68 23.92 6.55
C PRO A 461 -1.75 25.12 6.37
N PHE A 462 -1.76 25.72 5.18
CA PHE A 462 -0.99 26.93 4.89
C PHE A 462 -1.86 28.19 4.75
N ALA A 463 -3.17 28.01 4.56
CA ALA A 463 -4.17 29.07 4.47
C ALA A 463 -5.44 28.72 5.26
N LYS A 464 -6.31 29.72 5.49
CA LYS A 464 -7.67 29.46 5.99
C LYS A 464 -8.47 28.69 4.93
N PRO A 465 -9.35 27.76 5.35
CA PRO A 465 -10.28 27.10 4.43
C PRO A 465 -11.09 28.13 3.62
N PRO A 466 -11.07 28.11 2.28
CA PRO A 466 -11.71 29.12 1.43
C PRO A 466 -13.23 28.87 1.27
N LEU A 467 -13.93 28.70 2.39
CA LEU A 467 -15.31 28.21 2.44
C LEU A 467 -16.36 29.31 2.25
N GLY A 468 -17.43 28.94 1.55
CA GLY A 468 -18.69 29.68 1.50
C GLY A 468 -18.55 31.11 0.96
N PRO A 469 -19.61 31.93 1.03
CA PRO A 469 -19.61 33.22 0.33
C PRO A 469 -18.62 34.24 0.88
N SER A 470 -18.04 34.01 2.06
CA SER A 470 -17.06 34.89 2.68
C SER A 470 -15.64 34.74 2.12
N LEU A 471 -15.20 33.52 1.80
CA LEU A 471 -13.82 33.24 1.38
C LEU A 471 -13.72 32.51 0.03
N ARG A 472 -14.84 31.98 -0.48
CA ARG A 472 -14.88 31.43 -1.83
C ARG A 472 -14.68 32.56 -2.85
N LEU A 473 -13.89 32.29 -3.89
CA LEU A 473 -13.52 33.26 -4.93
C LEU A 473 -12.97 34.57 -4.32
N ALA A 474 -12.07 34.42 -3.35
CA ALA A 474 -11.30 35.47 -2.73
C ALA A 474 -9.84 35.04 -2.55
N ALA A 475 -8.92 36.00 -2.39
CA ALA A 475 -7.52 35.72 -2.09
C ALA A 475 -7.39 34.89 -0.79
N PRO A 476 -6.46 33.92 -0.73
CA PRO A 476 -6.24 33.12 0.47
C PRO A 476 -5.79 34.00 1.64
N GLN A 477 -6.23 33.63 2.84
CA GLN A 477 -5.77 34.26 4.07
C GLN A 477 -4.82 33.32 4.81
N PRO A 478 -3.83 33.82 5.58
CA PRO A 478 -2.94 32.97 6.38
C PRO A 478 -3.72 32.05 7.32
N ALA A 479 -3.27 30.79 7.45
CA ALA A 479 -3.86 29.82 8.37
C ALA A 479 -3.83 30.32 9.82
N GLU A 480 -4.85 29.95 10.59
CA GLU A 480 -4.91 30.25 12.02
C GLU A 480 -4.04 29.28 12.83
N GLY A 481 -3.43 29.77 13.91
CA GLY A 481 -2.70 28.92 14.84
C GLY A 481 -3.62 27.98 15.60
N TRP A 482 -3.12 26.80 15.96
CA TRP A 482 -3.83 25.80 16.75
C TRP A 482 -3.11 25.51 18.08
N GLN A 483 -3.87 25.08 19.07
CA GLN A 483 -3.35 24.62 20.36
C GLN A 483 -3.15 23.10 20.35
N GLY A 484 -2.20 22.63 21.14
CA GLY A 484 -1.92 21.19 21.27
C GLY A 484 -1.07 20.63 20.13
N LEU A 485 -1.18 19.31 19.92
CA LEU A 485 -0.46 18.56 18.90
C LEU A 485 -1.44 18.18 17.79
N ARG A 486 -1.26 18.71 16.59
CA ARG A 486 -2.07 18.37 15.42
C ARG A 486 -1.48 17.16 14.72
N ASP A 487 -2.35 16.20 14.40
CA ASP A 487 -1.97 15.01 13.65
C ASP A 487 -1.73 15.37 12.17
N ALA A 488 -0.53 15.06 11.68
CA ALA A 488 -0.09 15.34 10.31
C ALA A 488 0.44 14.05 9.66
N THR A 489 -0.29 12.94 9.85
CA THR A 489 0.05 11.63 9.26
C THR A 489 -0.98 11.15 8.24
N LYS A 490 -1.94 12.00 7.84
CA LYS A 490 -3.01 11.66 6.90
C LYS A 490 -2.98 12.61 5.70
N GLN A 491 -3.25 12.08 4.52
CA GLN A 491 -3.37 12.90 3.31
C GLN A 491 -4.54 13.89 3.45
N PRO A 492 -4.39 15.13 2.95
CA PRO A 492 -5.50 16.08 2.90
C PRO A 492 -6.51 15.68 1.82
N ASN A 493 -7.74 16.17 1.97
CA ASN A 493 -8.72 16.12 0.90
C ASN A 493 -8.19 16.90 -0.32
N MET A 494 -8.48 16.38 -1.51
CA MET A 494 -8.17 17.05 -2.77
C MET A 494 -9.09 18.28 -2.97
N CYS A 495 -8.65 19.26 -3.75
CA CYS A 495 -9.55 20.36 -4.12
C CYS A 495 -10.68 19.86 -5.03
N ILE A 496 -11.83 20.54 -4.99
CA ILE A 496 -13.00 20.22 -5.83
C ILE A 496 -12.61 20.08 -7.30
N GLN A 497 -12.89 18.91 -7.86
CA GLN A 497 -12.56 18.52 -9.23
C GLN A 497 -13.44 17.35 -9.69
N ASN A 498 -13.41 17.01 -10.98
CA ASN A 498 -14.17 15.90 -11.53
C ASN A 498 -13.50 14.55 -11.24
N MET A 499 -14.02 13.81 -10.25
CA MET A 499 -13.47 12.51 -9.86
C MET A 499 -13.58 11.43 -10.94
N ASP A 500 -14.59 11.48 -11.81
CA ASP A 500 -14.71 10.53 -12.94
C ASP A 500 -13.48 10.67 -13.86
N PHE A 501 -13.02 11.89 -14.09
CA PHE A 501 -11.85 12.15 -14.92
C PHE A 501 -10.53 11.78 -14.21
N VAL A 502 -10.46 11.94 -12.89
CA VAL A 502 -9.32 11.45 -12.09
C VAL A 502 -9.19 9.93 -12.22
N ASP A 503 -10.30 9.20 -12.09
CA ASP A 503 -10.31 7.75 -12.21
C ASP A 503 -9.91 7.27 -13.61
N GLU A 504 -10.39 7.94 -14.67
CA GLU A 504 -9.98 7.68 -16.06
C GLU A 504 -8.47 7.89 -16.26
N LEU A 505 -7.90 8.96 -15.70
CA LEU A 505 -6.47 9.23 -15.78
C LEU A 505 -5.65 8.16 -15.06
N LEU A 506 -6.07 7.75 -13.86
CA LEU A 506 -5.40 6.69 -13.10
C LEU A 506 -5.48 5.34 -13.82
N GLN A 507 -6.59 5.05 -14.50
CA GLN A 507 -6.70 3.84 -15.34
C GLN A 507 -5.72 3.84 -16.53
N LYS A 508 -5.31 5.01 -17.02
CA LYS A 508 -4.25 5.13 -18.04
C LYS A 508 -2.84 4.98 -17.45
N LEU A 509 -2.74 4.97 -16.13
CA LEU A 509 -1.50 4.80 -15.35
C LEU A 509 -1.51 3.46 -14.57
N LYS A 510 -2.11 2.39 -15.13
CA LYS A 510 -2.35 1.05 -14.54
C LYS A 510 -1.14 0.31 -13.92
N GLY A 511 0.04 0.93 -13.87
CA GLY A 511 1.22 0.49 -13.13
C GLY A 511 1.44 1.17 -11.78
N LEU A 512 0.66 2.20 -11.44
CA LEU A 512 0.76 2.94 -10.18
C LEU A 512 -0.38 2.56 -9.24
N ILE A 513 -0.03 2.27 -7.99
CA ILE A 513 -0.95 2.13 -6.87
C ILE A 513 -0.94 3.46 -6.14
N VAL A 514 -2.06 4.19 -6.20
CA VAL A 514 -2.25 5.50 -5.58
C VAL A 514 -3.47 5.46 -4.66
N GLU A 515 -3.30 5.86 -3.41
CA GLU A 515 -4.42 6.10 -2.49
C GLU A 515 -5.02 7.48 -2.76
N ILE A 516 -6.27 7.53 -3.22
CA ILE A 516 -6.95 8.77 -3.61
C ILE A 516 -7.85 9.26 -2.47
N PRO A 517 -7.58 10.45 -1.88
CA PRO A 517 -8.45 11.05 -0.87
C PRO A 517 -9.75 11.64 -1.46
N ASP A 518 -10.73 11.92 -0.60
CA ASP A 518 -11.96 12.63 -0.98
C ASP A 518 -11.69 14.08 -1.41
N ILE A 519 -12.67 14.71 -2.07
CA ILE A 519 -12.63 16.12 -2.48
C ILE A 519 -13.31 17.06 -1.48
N SER A 520 -12.79 18.28 -1.33
CA SER A 520 -13.38 19.34 -0.49
C SER A 520 -13.01 20.74 -0.96
N GLU A 521 -13.81 21.75 -0.60
CA GLU A 521 -13.38 23.17 -0.69
C GLU A 521 -12.31 23.50 0.36
N ASP A 522 -12.33 22.80 1.50
CA ASP A 522 -11.25 22.86 2.48
C ASP A 522 -10.09 21.98 2.01
N CYS A 523 -9.25 22.54 1.12
CA CYS A 523 -8.18 21.82 0.45
C CYS A 523 -6.81 22.53 0.47
N LEU A 524 -6.67 23.69 1.15
CA LEU A 524 -5.41 24.47 1.13
C LEU A 524 -4.36 23.93 2.12
N TYR A 525 -3.83 22.77 1.77
CA TYR A 525 -2.86 22.00 2.54
C TYR A 525 -1.58 21.71 1.73
N LEU A 526 -0.51 21.40 2.45
CA LEU A 526 0.75 20.92 1.88
C LEU A 526 1.29 19.71 2.64
N ASN A 527 2.08 18.90 1.95
CA ASN A 527 2.80 17.74 2.48
C ASN A 527 4.30 18.04 2.50
N ILE A 528 5.01 17.63 3.56
CA ILE A 528 6.45 17.89 3.73
C ILE A 528 7.18 16.58 3.98
N TYR A 529 8.24 16.33 3.22
CA TYR A 529 9.15 15.19 3.37
C TYR A 529 10.56 15.72 3.66
N THR A 530 11.17 15.30 4.76
CA THR A 530 12.50 15.76 5.17
C THR A 530 13.37 14.59 5.66
N PRO A 531 14.66 14.50 5.29
CA PRO A 531 15.54 13.38 5.65
C PRO A 531 15.55 13.11 7.17
N ALA A 532 15.41 11.85 7.57
CA ALA A 532 15.28 11.49 8.98
C ALA A 532 16.61 11.62 9.76
N ASN A 533 17.75 11.37 9.10
CA ASN A 533 19.09 11.40 9.71
C ASN A 533 19.79 12.77 9.59
N ARG A 534 19.02 13.85 9.45
CA ARG A 534 19.58 15.21 9.36
C ARG A 534 20.03 15.73 10.73
N ALA A 535 21.01 16.62 10.72
CA ALA A 535 21.36 17.39 11.91
C ALA A 535 20.17 18.27 12.37
N ALA A 536 20.04 18.50 13.68
CA ALA A 536 18.94 19.29 14.25
C ALA A 536 18.91 20.74 13.74
N ASP A 537 20.07 21.30 13.39
CA ASP A 537 20.27 22.65 12.84
C ASP A 537 20.50 22.65 11.32
N ALA A 538 20.17 21.55 10.63
CA ALA A 538 20.33 21.44 9.20
C ALA A 538 19.61 22.56 8.44
N LYS A 539 20.22 22.99 7.33
CA LYS A 539 19.70 23.99 6.40
C LYS A 539 19.72 23.44 4.98
N LEU A 540 18.90 22.43 4.75
CA LEU A 540 18.83 21.70 3.49
C LEU A 540 18.13 22.53 2.40
N PRO A 541 18.48 22.36 1.11
CA PRO A 541 17.69 22.92 0.01
C PRO A 541 16.23 22.46 0.10
N VAL A 542 15.31 23.34 -0.29
CA VAL A 542 13.87 23.05 -0.32
C VAL A 542 13.41 22.96 -1.77
N MET A 543 12.69 21.91 -2.12
CA MET A 543 12.07 21.73 -3.43
C MET A 543 10.55 21.69 -3.28
N VAL A 544 9.85 22.64 -3.91
CA VAL A 544 8.40 22.84 -3.77
C VAL A 544 7.71 22.42 -5.05
N TRP A 545 7.02 21.28 -5.01
CA TRP A 545 6.29 20.71 -6.13
C TRP A 545 4.92 21.36 -6.28
N ILE A 546 4.61 21.80 -7.49
CA ILE A 546 3.31 22.30 -7.91
C ILE A 546 2.76 21.31 -8.93
N HIS A 547 1.65 20.65 -8.61
CA HIS A 547 1.09 19.62 -9.49
C HIS A 547 0.45 20.19 -10.76
N GLY A 548 0.44 19.36 -11.81
CA GLY A 548 -0.25 19.60 -13.08
C GLY A 548 -1.75 19.33 -13.01
N GLY A 549 -2.35 18.96 -14.15
CA GLY A 549 -3.79 18.69 -14.30
C GLY A 549 -4.58 19.82 -14.95
N GLY A 550 -3.92 20.65 -15.77
CA GLY A 550 -4.59 21.65 -16.61
C GLY A 550 -5.33 22.76 -15.86
N PHE A 551 -5.03 22.96 -14.57
CA PHE A 551 -5.77 23.80 -13.62
C PHE A 551 -7.19 23.31 -13.28
N LEU A 552 -7.55 22.08 -13.68
CA LEU A 552 -8.89 21.50 -13.49
C LEU A 552 -8.91 20.37 -12.46
N LEU A 553 -7.82 19.61 -12.37
CA LEU A 553 -7.67 18.44 -11.52
C LEU A 553 -6.24 18.36 -10.95
N GLY A 554 -6.01 17.36 -10.09
CA GLY A 554 -4.73 17.08 -9.47
C GLY A 554 -4.75 17.28 -7.95
N SER A 555 -3.71 16.77 -7.29
CA SER A 555 -3.55 16.87 -5.85
C SER A 555 -2.09 16.66 -5.45
N ALA A 556 -1.68 17.25 -4.33
CA ALA A 556 -0.41 16.94 -3.68
C ALA A 556 -0.32 15.46 -3.24
N SER A 557 -1.45 14.84 -2.92
CA SER A 557 -1.55 13.45 -2.44
C SER A 557 -1.31 12.41 -3.55
N ALA A 558 -1.32 12.83 -4.82
CA ALA A 558 -1.02 11.95 -5.97
C ALA A 558 0.49 11.74 -6.19
N TYR A 559 1.34 12.34 -5.36
CA TYR A 559 2.80 12.31 -5.48
C TYR A 559 3.44 11.98 -4.14
N ASP A 560 4.58 11.30 -4.17
CA ASP A 560 5.36 10.95 -2.99
C ASP A 560 6.76 11.57 -3.09
N GLY A 561 7.09 12.48 -2.17
CA GLY A 561 8.38 13.18 -2.14
C GLY A 561 9.48 12.43 -1.37
N SER A 562 9.22 11.23 -0.86
CA SER A 562 10.11 10.52 0.08
C SER A 562 11.44 10.10 -0.55
N ALA A 563 11.41 9.57 -1.78
CA ALA A 563 12.60 9.13 -2.48
C ALA A 563 13.51 10.32 -2.84
N LEU A 564 12.98 11.35 -3.51
CA LEU A 564 13.76 12.55 -3.83
C LEU A 564 14.39 13.20 -2.58
N ALA A 565 13.62 13.32 -1.49
CA ALA A 565 14.12 13.84 -0.22
C ALA A 565 15.29 13.00 0.34
N ALA A 566 15.16 11.68 0.40
CA ALA A 566 16.18 10.78 0.96
C ALA A 566 17.41 10.60 0.08
N TYR A 567 17.25 10.63 -1.25
CA TYR A 567 18.36 10.45 -2.18
C TYR A 567 19.18 11.72 -2.38
N GLN A 568 18.55 12.90 -2.30
CA GLN A 568 19.20 14.17 -2.58
C GLN A 568 19.46 15.03 -1.35
N ASP A 569 19.12 14.57 -0.14
CA ASP A 569 19.24 15.34 1.10
C ASP A 569 18.58 16.72 0.98
N VAL A 570 17.34 16.73 0.47
CA VAL A 570 16.52 17.94 0.29
C VAL A 570 15.21 17.81 1.06
N VAL A 571 14.61 18.94 1.43
CA VAL A 571 13.23 18.97 1.91
C VAL A 571 12.31 19.11 0.72
N VAL A 572 11.42 18.14 0.51
CA VAL A 572 10.40 18.20 -0.55
C VAL A 572 9.07 18.65 0.04
N VAL A 573 8.43 19.64 -0.58
CA VAL A 573 7.11 20.16 -0.19
C VAL A 573 6.15 20.02 -1.36
N LEU A 574 5.04 19.32 -1.19
CA LEU A 574 4.01 19.16 -2.22
C LEU A 574 2.80 20.02 -1.83
N ILE A 575 2.41 20.97 -2.67
CA ILE A 575 1.34 21.93 -2.34
C ILE A 575 0.06 21.66 -3.13
N GLN A 576 -1.11 21.91 -2.52
CA GLN A 576 -2.38 22.04 -3.23
C GLN A 576 -2.72 23.50 -3.50
N TYR A 577 -3.57 23.75 -4.49
CA TYR A 577 -4.14 25.05 -4.82
C TYR A 577 -5.54 24.87 -5.40
N ARG A 578 -6.40 25.91 -5.31
CA ARG A 578 -7.77 25.82 -5.86
C ARG A 578 -7.75 25.62 -7.39
N LEU A 579 -8.68 24.80 -7.86
CA LEU A 579 -8.81 24.37 -9.26
C LEU A 579 -10.13 24.85 -9.88
N GLY A 580 -10.22 24.75 -11.21
CA GLY A 580 -11.42 25.04 -11.99
C GLY A 580 -11.97 26.43 -11.73
N ALA A 581 -13.31 26.54 -11.70
CA ALA A 581 -13.99 27.81 -11.42
C ALA A 581 -13.60 28.41 -10.05
N LEU A 582 -13.35 27.57 -9.04
CA LEU A 582 -12.96 28.04 -7.70
C LEU A 582 -11.56 28.65 -7.67
N GLY A 583 -10.68 28.22 -8.57
CA GLY A 583 -9.31 28.71 -8.69
C GLY A 583 -9.16 29.87 -9.68
N PHE A 584 -9.95 29.92 -10.75
CA PHE A 584 -9.60 30.72 -11.94
C PHE A 584 -10.76 31.51 -12.56
N LEU A 585 -12.00 31.42 -12.05
CA LEU A 585 -13.10 32.22 -12.59
C LEU A 585 -12.84 33.72 -12.39
N SER A 586 -12.96 34.50 -13.47
CA SER A 586 -12.73 35.95 -13.47
C SER A 586 -13.85 36.70 -14.19
N THR A 587 -14.24 37.87 -13.68
CA THR A 587 -15.12 38.81 -14.39
C THR A 587 -14.34 39.81 -15.25
N GLY A 588 -13.01 39.77 -15.23
CA GLY A 588 -12.15 40.75 -15.90
C GLY A 588 -12.08 42.11 -15.20
N ASP A 589 -12.60 42.21 -13.96
CA ASP A 589 -12.61 43.41 -13.14
C ASP A 589 -12.41 43.10 -11.65
N GLU A 590 -12.51 44.13 -10.80
CA GLU A 590 -12.25 44.07 -9.37
C GLU A 590 -13.24 43.20 -8.56
N HIS A 591 -14.39 42.81 -9.11
CA HIS A 591 -15.40 42.06 -8.37
C HIS A 591 -15.07 40.56 -8.26
N LEU A 592 -14.46 40.00 -9.30
CA LEU A 592 -13.82 38.68 -9.35
C LEU A 592 -12.57 38.76 -10.24
N PRO A 593 -11.41 39.14 -9.69
CA PRO A 593 -10.20 39.33 -10.48
C PRO A 593 -9.63 38.03 -11.08
N GLY A 594 -9.97 36.86 -10.50
CA GLY A 594 -9.46 35.55 -10.92
C GLY A 594 -8.17 35.14 -10.23
N ASN A 595 -7.47 34.15 -10.80
CA ASN A 595 -6.14 33.68 -10.37
C ASN A 595 -6.01 33.28 -8.89
N PHE A 596 -7.10 32.92 -8.22
CA PHE A 596 -7.11 32.50 -6.82
C PHE A 596 -6.19 31.30 -6.55
N GLY A 597 -6.13 30.33 -7.47
CA GLY A 597 -5.22 29.19 -7.38
C GLY A 597 -3.74 29.62 -7.39
N LEU A 598 -3.37 30.61 -8.19
CA LEU A 598 -2.00 31.15 -8.20
C LEU A 598 -1.69 31.94 -6.92
N LEU A 599 -2.68 32.65 -6.38
CA LEU A 599 -2.55 33.31 -5.08
C LEU A 599 -2.41 32.29 -3.93
N ASP A 600 -3.02 31.11 -4.04
CA ASP A 600 -2.82 30.00 -3.09
C ASP A 600 -1.37 29.52 -3.11
N GLN A 601 -0.77 29.38 -4.30
CA GLN A 601 0.63 29.00 -4.44
C GLN A 601 1.56 30.07 -3.82
N ILE A 602 1.28 31.37 -4.01
CA ILE A 602 2.00 32.46 -3.33
C ILE A 602 1.87 32.35 -1.81
N GLN A 603 0.67 32.06 -1.29
CA GLN A 603 0.45 31.90 0.14
C GLN A 603 1.17 30.68 0.71
N ALA A 604 1.22 29.56 -0.02
CA ALA A 604 2.02 28.39 0.34
C ALA A 604 3.52 28.73 0.39
N LEU A 605 4.05 29.46 -0.59
CA LEU A 605 5.45 29.89 -0.60
C LEU A 605 5.79 30.85 0.54
N ARG A 606 4.87 31.77 0.91
CA ARG A 606 5.02 32.61 2.10
C ARG A 606 5.07 31.76 3.37
N TRP A 607 4.18 30.77 3.49
CA TRP A 607 4.19 29.84 4.61
C TRP A 607 5.50 29.07 4.70
N ILE A 608 6.03 28.57 3.57
CA ILE A 608 7.30 27.86 3.48
C ILE A 608 8.44 28.77 3.96
N LYS A 609 8.53 29.99 3.43
CA LYS A 609 9.54 30.98 3.86
C LYS A 609 9.53 31.21 5.37
N GLU A 610 8.35 31.20 5.99
CA GLU A 610 8.20 31.45 7.42
C GLU A 610 8.42 30.22 8.32
N ASN A 611 8.22 28.99 7.81
CA ASN A 611 8.12 27.80 8.67
C ASN A 611 9.09 26.67 8.33
N ILE A 612 9.64 26.60 7.11
CA ILE A 612 10.37 25.41 6.62
C ILE A 612 11.66 25.10 7.39
N HIS A 613 12.24 26.11 8.05
CA HIS A 613 13.38 25.95 8.96
C HIS A 613 13.09 24.96 10.11
N SER A 614 11.82 24.88 10.56
CA SER A 614 11.38 23.93 11.60
C SER A 614 11.52 22.47 11.13
N PHE A 615 11.58 22.25 9.82
CA PHE A 615 11.72 20.93 9.19
C PHE A 615 13.15 20.67 8.70
N GLY A 616 14.11 21.55 9.04
CA GLY A 616 15.50 21.48 8.58
C GLY A 616 15.75 22.03 7.18
N GLY A 617 14.75 22.71 6.58
CA GLY A 617 14.88 23.36 5.28
C GLY A 617 15.43 24.78 5.38
N ASN A 618 16.13 25.23 4.36
CA ASN A 618 16.65 26.59 4.26
C ASN A 618 15.66 27.48 3.48
N PRO A 619 15.00 28.47 4.12
CA PRO A 619 14.08 29.38 3.42
C PRO A 619 14.77 30.25 2.37
N ASP A 620 16.10 30.41 2.44
CA ASP A 620 16.91 31.16 1.48
C ASP A 620 17.46 30.28 0.33
N LEU A 621 17.00 29.01 0.25
CA LEU A 621 17.44 28.05 -0.77
C LEU A 621 16.27 27.20 -1.29
N VAL A 622 15.22 27.89 -1.70
CA VAL A 622 13.96 27.30 -2.20
C VAL A 622 13.99 27.20 -3.73
N THR A 623 13.66 26.03 -4.26
CA THR A 623 13.45 25.75 -5.68
C THR A 623 11.97 25.40 -5.88
N ILE A 624 11.28 26.10 -6.76
CA ILE A 624 9.93 25.69 -7.19
C ILE A 624 10.06 24.79 -8.42
N PHE A 625 9.29 23.72 -8.48
CA PHE A 625 9.24 22.82 -9.63
C PHE A 625 7.85 22.27 -9.84
N GLY A 626 7.51 21.93 -11.08
CA GLY A 626 6.17 21.45 -11.40
C GLY A 626 6.08 21.03 -12.85
N GLU A 627 5.10 20.17 -13.12
CA GLU A 627 4.87 19.56 -14.41
C GLU A 627 3.54 20.03 -15.02
N SER A 628 3.47 20.16 -16.35
CA SER A 628 2.27 20.58 -17.09
C SER A 628 1.74 21.94 -16.59
N ALA A 629 0.49 22.04 -16.15
CA ALA A 629 -0.06 23.25 -15.51
C ALA A 629 0.71 23.69 -14.25
N GLY A 630 1.39 22.77 -13.58
CA GLY A 630 2.35 23.07 -12.52
C GLY A 630 3.62 23.74 -13.04
N GLY A 631 4.13 23.31 -14.20
CA GLY A 631 5.22 23.98 -14.92
C GLY A 631 4.81 25.38 -15.40
N VAL A 632 3.57 25.52 -15.91
CA VAL A 632 2.98 26.83 -16.23
C VAL A 632 2.93 27.71 -14.99
N SER A 633 2.49 27.17 -13.86
CA SER A 633 2.48 27.89 -12.58
C SER A 633 3.88 28.37 -12.17
N VAL A 634 4.90 27.50 -12.26
CA VAL A 634 6.30 27.88 -12.00
C VAL A 634 6.74 29.02 -12.90
N SER A 635 6.46 28.91 -14.20
CA SER A 635 6.82 29.94 -15.18
C SER A 635 6.07 31.25 -14.95
N LEU A 636 4.80 31.21 -14.51
CA LEU A 636 4.01 32.38 -14.15
C LEU A 636 4.51 33.03 -12.84
N LEU A 637 4.92 32.24 -11.86
CA LEU A 637 5.54 32.73 -10.63
C LEU A 637 6.86 33.46 -10.91
N LEU A 638 7.60 33.10 -11.97
CA LEU A 638 8.76 33.87 -12.43
C LEU A 638 8.40 35.24 -13.02
N LEU A 639 7.14 35.46 -13.41
CA LEU A 639 6.65 36.70 -14.01
C LEU A 639 5.91 37.60 -13.01
N SER A 640 5.42 37.04 -11.91
CA SER A 640 4.64 37.80 -10.93
C SER A 640 5.53 38.61 -9.97
N PRO A 641 5.25 39.90 -9.74
CA PRO A 641 5.94 40.66 -8.69
C PRO A 641 5.60 40.16 -7.28
N LEU A 642 4.48 39.43 -7.09
CA LEU A 642 4.04 38.95 -5.78
C LEU A 642 4.91 37.82 -5.21
N SER A 643 5.72 37.18 -6.07
CA SER A 643 6.59 36.07 -5.72
C SER A 643 8.02 36.50 -5.39
N ASP A 644 8.31 37.80 -5.43
CA ASP A 644 9.66 38.32 -5.20
C ASP A 644 10.25 37.85 -3.88
N GLY A 645 11.46 37.29 -3.95
CA GLY A 645 12.18 36.73 -2.81
C GLY A 645 11.51 35.53 -2.13
N LEU A 646 10.54 34.85 -2.74
CA LEU A 646 9.93 33.62 -2.19
C LEU A 646 10.63 32.33 -2.65
N PHE A 647 11.36 32.37 -3.76
CA PHE A 647 12.14 31.26 -4.28
C PHE A 647 13.41 31.78 -4.96
N HIS A 648 14.33 30.85 -5.22
CA HIS A 648 15.70 31.15 -5.64
C HIS A 648 16.09 30.42 -6.92
N ARG A 649 15.27 29.45 -7.35
CA ARG A 649 15.42 28.62 -8.56
C ARG A 649 14.07 28.11 -9.01
N ALA A 650 13.95 27.79 -10.29
CA ALA A 650 12.71 27.31 -10.88
C ALA A 650 12.96 26.19 -11.89
N ILE A 651 12.11 25.16 -11.89
CA ILE A 651 12.08 24.09 -12.89
C ILE A 651 10.66 23.97 -13.45
N ALA A 652 10.48 24.19 -14.75
CA ALA A 652 9.19 24.05 -15.42
C ALA A 652 9.22 22.88 -16.41
N GLU A 653 8.65 21.76 -15.99
CA GLU A 653 8.63 20.49 -16.71
C GLU A 653 7.39 20.48 -17.61
N SER A 654 7.57 20.39 -18.93
CA SER A 654 6.47 20.23 -19.88
C SER A 654 5.33 21.25 -19.74
N GLY A 655 5.65 22.51 -19.45
CA GLY A 655 4.66 23.59 -19.39
C GLY A 655 5.25 24.93 -18.99
N THR A 656 4.87 26.02 -19.67
CA THR A 656 5.38 27.37 -19.38
C THR A 656 4.31 28.46 -19.55
N ALA A 657 4.58 29.68 -19.08
CA ALA A 657 3.68 30.82 -19.22
C ALA A 657 3.40 31.21 -20.70
N ALA A 658 4.19 30.70 -21.65
CA ALA A 658 3.99 30.91 -23.08
C ALA A 658 2.90 30.00 -23.70
N MET A 659 2.18 29.22 -22.89
CA MET A 659 1.07 28.37 -23.32
C MET A 659 -0.22 29.19 -23.45
N ASP A 660 -0.46 29.73 -24.64
CA ASP A 660 -1.61 30.61 -24.95
C ASP A 660 -2.99 29.95 -24.68
N LEU A 661 -3.06 28.61 -24.62
CA LEU A 661 -4.29 27.89 -24.25
C LEU A 661 -4.67 28.09 -22.77
N LEU A 662 -3.67 28.25 -21.89
CA LEU A 662 -3.87 28.31 -20.43
C LEU A 662 -3.79 29.71 -19.88
N VAL A 663 -3.18 30.64 -20.63
CA VAL A 663 -2.99 32.03 -20.23
C VAL A 663 -3.63 32.91 -21.29
N VAL A 664 -4.73 33.56 -20.96
CA VAL A 664 -5.51 34.38 -21.90
C VAL A 664 -5.58 35.84 -21.47
N SER A 665 -5.74 36.73 -22.43
CA SER A 665 -5.92 38.15 -22.17
C SER A 665 -7.36 38.53 -21.81
N ASP A 666 -8.36 37.78 -22.28
CA ASP A 666 -9.77 38.04 -22.05
C ASP A 666 -10.48 36.82 -21.44
N ALA A 667 -10.93 36.96 -20.20
CA ALA A 667 -11.65 35.92 -19.46
C ALA A 667 -13.19 36.01 -19.60
N VAL A 668 -13.70 37.09 -20.18
CA VAL A 668 -15.14 37.39 -20.25
C VAL A 668 -15.94 36.31 -21.01
N PRO A 669 -15.48 35.75 -22.14
CA PRO A 669 -16.24 34.72 -22.86
C PRO A 669 -16.49 33.45 -22.04
N VAL A 670 -15.48 32.99 -21.29
CA VAL A 670 -15.59 31.81 -20.42
C VAL A 670 -16.48 32.11 -19.22
N MET A 671 -16.32 33.28 -18.60
CA MET A 671 -17.20 33.72 -17.51
C MET A 671 -18.67 33.73 -17.94
N GLN A 672 -18.96 34.24 -19.13
CA GLN A 672 -20.29 34.28 -19.71
C GLN A 672 -20.89 32.87 -19.90
N ALA A 673 -20.09 31.89 -20.31
CA ALA A 673 -20.52 30.50 -20.42
C ALA A 673 -20.79 29.86 -19.06
N VAL A 674 -19.88 30.07 -18.08
CA VAL A 674 -20.03 29.58 -16.70
C VAL A 674 -21.28 30.17 -16.03
N VAL A 675 -21.54 31.47 -16.20
CA VAL A 675 -22.75 32.12 -15.68
C VAL A 675 -24.01 31.48 -16.24
N ASN A 676 -24.08 31.29 -17.56
CA ASN A 676 -25.23 30.66 -18.21
C ASN A 676 -25.47 29.22 -17.72
N ALA A 677 -24.41 28.44 -17.54
CA ALA A 677 -24.50 27.06 -17.06
C ALA A 677 -24.85 26.96 -15.56
N SER A 678 -24.44 27.94 -14.75
CA SER A 678 -24.66 27.96 -13.30
C SER A 678 -26.07 28.36 -12.85
N GLY A 679 -26.90 28.89 -13.77
CA GLY A 679 -28.20 29.49 -13.44
C GLY A 679 -28.11 30.91 -12.84
N CYS A 680 -26.91 31.48 -12.69
CA CYS A 680 -26.73 32.88 -12.36
C CYS A 680 -27.22 33.79 -13.51
N SER A 681 -27.82 34.93 -13.19
CA SER A 681 -28.26 35.89 -14.21
C SER A 681 -27.11 36.75 -14.72
N LEU A 682 -27.08 36.97 -16.03
CA LEU A 682 -26.23 37.97 -16.64
C LEU A 682 -26.67 39.37 -16.23
N GLY A 683 -25.70 40.16 -15.77
CA GLY A 683 -25.93 41.50 -15.24
C GLY A 683 -24.61 42.12 -14.79
N CYS A 684 -24.67 43.10 -13.88
CA CYS A 684 -23.47 43.71 -13.32
C CYS A 684 -22.55 42.65 -12.69
N THR A 685 -21.25 42.79 -12.91
CA THR A 685 -20.20 41.87 -12.44
C THR A 685 -20.20 41.68 -10.92
N GLU A 686 -20.56 42.70 -10.14
CA GLU A 686 -20.80 42.58 -8.68
C GLU A 686 -21.90 41.54 -8.34
N LYS A 687 -23.01 41.52 -9.10
CA LYS A 687 -24.12 40.57 -8.89
C LYS A 687 -23.72 39.17 -9.32
N ILE A 688 -22.96 39.05 -10.42
CA ILE A 688 -22.38 37.78 -10.87
C ILE A 688 -21.47 37.23 -9.77
N ALA A 689 -20.55 38.04 -9.26
CA ALA A 689 -19.64 37.68 -8.19
C ALA A 689 -20.39 37.19 -6.93
N LYS A 690 -21.42 37.93 -6.51
CA LYS A 690 -22.25 37.54 -5.38
C LYS A 690 -22.99 36.22 -5.65
N CYS A 691 -23.52 36.00 -6.85
CA CYS A 691 -24.19 34.75 -7.20
C CYS A 691 -23.22 33.56 -7.16
N MET A 692 -22.06 33.68 -7.82
CA MET A 692 -21.03 32.65 -7.89
C MET A 692 -20.51 32.23 -6.51
N ARG A 693 -20.32 33.20 -5.60
CA ARG A 693 -19.93 32.94 -4.21
C ARG A 693 -20.97 32.15 -3.40
N ASN A 694 -22.24 32.18 -3.81
CA ASN A 694 -23.35 31.52 -3.11
C ASN A 694 -23.80 30.20 -3.76
N LEU A 695 -23.15 29.74 -4.84
CA LEU A 695 -23.50 28.45 -5.46
C LEU A 695 -23.37 27.28 -4.46
N ASP A 696 -24.24 26.30 -4.56
CA ASP A 696 -24.04 25.04 -3.85
C ASP A 696 -22.92 24.21 -4.50
N ILE A 697 -22.40 23.23 -3.75
CA ILE A 697 -21.27 22.42 -4.20
C ILE A 697 -21.61 21.53 -5.40
N ASP A 698 -22.85 21.05 -5.50
CA ASP A 698 -23.28 20.16 -6.57
C ASP A 698 -23.32 20.90 -7.90
N THR A 699 -23.78 22.16 -7.90
CA THR A 699 -23.71 23.04 -9.07
C THR A 699 -22.26 23.31 -9.50
N ILE A 700 -21.34 23.52 -8.55
CA ILE A 700 -19.91 23.71 -8.86
C ILE A 700 -19.31 22.44 -9.46
N LEU A 701 -19.64 21.27 -8.92
CA LEU A 701 -19.21 19.98 -9.47
C LEU A 701 -19.76 19.76 -10.88
N ALA A 702 -21.02 20.10 -11.13
CA ALA A 702 -21.63 20.01 -12.45
C ALA A 702 -20.92 20.89 -13.49
N LEU A 703 -20.55 22.12 -13.11
CA LEU A 703 -19.72 23.00 -13.95
C LEU A 703 -18.35 22.37 -14.26
N GLY A 704 -17.73 21.74 -13.27
CA GLY A 704 -16.44 21.06 -13.43
C GLY A 704 -16.46 19.83 -14.34
N LYS A 705 -17.64 19.26 -14.63
CA LYS A 705 -17.79 18.15 -15.59
C LYS A 705 -17.82 18.61 -17.05
N ASP A 706 -18.17 19.87 -17.31
CA ASP A 706 -18.20 20.43 -18.66
C ASP A 706 -16.82 20.98 -19.03
N GLN A 707 -16.09 20.22 -19.86
CA GLN A 707 -14.75 20.60 -20.31
C GLN A 707 -14.71 21.89 -21.15
N SER A 708 -15.83 22.32 -21.73
CA SER A 708 -15.93 23.58 -22.47
C SER A 708 -15.89 24.81 -21.55
N LEU A 709 -16.12 24.62 -20.24
CA LEU A 709 -16.14 25.68 -19.22
C LEU A 709 -14.80 25.85 -18.50
N ARG A 710 -13.71 25.39 -19.11
CA ARG A 710 -12.35 25.54 -18.59
C ARG A 710 -12.02 27.02 -18.34
N CYS A 711 -11.78 27.38 -17.07
CA CYS A 711 -11.35 28.71 -16.66
C CYS A 711 -9.82 28.86 -16.82
N PRO A 712 -9.33 29.69 -17.76
CA PRO A 712 -7.89 29.93 -17.94
C PRO A 712 -7.34 30.92 -16.90
N VAL A 713 -6.02 31.02 -16.83
CA VAL A 713 -5.32 32.12 -16.14
C VAL A 713 -5.55 33.41 -16.92
N ASN A 714 -5.92 34.48 -16.22
CA ASN A 714 -6.18 35.79 -16.81
C ASN A 714 -5.14 36.84 -16.43
N ILE A 715 -5.09 37.94 -17.17
CA ILE A 715 -4.32 39.13 -16.81
C ILE A 715 -5.19 39.95 -15.85
N ASP A 716 -4.82 39.99 -14.57
CA ASP A 716 -5.63 40.59 -13.49
C ASP A 716 -5.09 41.95 -13.01
N GLY A 717 -3.92 42.38 -13.51
CA GLY A 717 -3.25 43.60 -13.06
C GLY A 717 -2.62 43.50 -11.67
N HIS A 718 -2.68 42.33 -11.02
CA HIS A 718 -2.20 42.11 -9.65
C HIS A 718 -1.18 40.97 -9.57
N PHE A 719 -1.58 39.74 -9.92
CA PHE A 719 -0.67 38.62 -10.06
C PHE A 719 0.10 38.72 -11.39
N LEU A 720 -0.61 38.96 -12.50
CA LEU A 720 -0.03 39.27 -13.82
C LEU A 720 -0.35 40.72 -14.18
N THR A 721 0.67 41.57 -14.24
CA THR A 721 0.49 43.00 -14.48
C THR A 721 0.31 43.36 -15.94
N GLU A 722 0.81 42.54 -16.87
CA GLU A 722 0.82 42.75 -18.31
C GLU A 722 0.71 41.39 -19.03
N PRO A 723 0.35 41.35 -20.34
CA PRO A 723 0.41 40.12 -21.13
C PRO A 723 1.79 39.47 -21.12
N VAL A 724 1.86 38.15 -21.07
CA VAL A 724 3.12 37.39 -21.02
C VAL A 724 4.10 37.76 -22.15
N PRO A 725 3.68 37.90 -23.43
CA PRO A 725 4.60 38.34 -24.49
C PRO A 725 5.26 39.68 -24.21
N GLU A 726 4.54 40.63 -23.59
CA GLU A 726 5.08 41.93 -23.20
C GLU A 726 6.07 41.82 -22.04
N LEU A 727 5.76 40.99 -21.04
CA LEU A 727 6.66 40.74 -19.90
C LEU A 727 7.98 40.14 -20.37
N PHE A 728 7.92 39.16 -21.28
CA PHE A 728 9.11 38.58 -21.90
C PHE A 728 9.90 39.60 -22.72
N GLN A 729 9.24 40.38 -23.58
CA GLN A 729 9.89 41.37 -24.43
C GLN A 729 10.56 42.50 -23.62
N LYS A 730 9.92 42.95 -22.53
CA LYS A 730 10.43 44.01 -21.65
C LYS A 730 11.39 43.49 -20.58
N HIS A 731 11.67 42.19 -20.55
CA HIS A 731 12.47 41.52 -19.52
C HIS A 731 11.99 41.79 -18.09
N LYS A 732 10.66 41.91 -17.90
CA LYS A 732 10.02 42.08 -16.58
C LYS A 732 9.76 40.71 -15.94
N LEU A 733 10.82 40.08 -15.47
CA LEU A 733 10.79 38.72 -14.89
C LEU A 733 11.88 38.52 -13.83
N HIS A 734 11.72 37.52 -12.98
CA HIS A 734 12.74 37.09 -12.01
C HIS A 734 13.87 36.32 -12.73
N THR A 735 15.11 36.77 -12.56
CA THR A 735 16.30 36.22 -13.26
C THR A 735 17.05 35.13 -12.48
N VAL A 736 16.33 34.40 -11.63
CA VAL A 736 16.88 33.23 -10.91
C VAL A 736 17.27 32.10 -11.88
N PRO A 737 18.15 31.16 -11.51
CA PRO A 737 18.39 29.95 -12.30
C PRO A 737 17.10 29.24 -12.67
N PHE A 738 16.94 28.92 -13.95
CA PHE A 738 15.74 28.36 -14.54
C PHE A 738 16.08 27.11 -15.35
N MET A 739 15.39 26.01 -15.09
CA MET A 739 15.43 24.81 -15.91
C MET A 739 14.06 24.59 -16.53
N THR A 740 14.01 24.17 -17.78
CA THR A 740 12.76 23.75 -18.43
C THR A 740 13.04 22.66 -19.45
N GLY A 741 12.02 21.92 -19.83
CA GLY A 741 12.17 20.87 -20.83
C GLY A 741 10.83 20.28 -21.24
N ILE A 742 10.92 19.28 -22.10
CA ILE A 742 9.79 18.54 -22.65
C ILE A 742 10.14 17.06 -22.75
N ASN A 743 9.13 16.24 -22.97
CA ASN A 743 9.28 14.85 -23.40
C ASN A 743 9.34 14.78 -24.93
N ASP A 744 9.96 13.74 -25.49
CA ASP A 744 10.18 13.61 -26.94
C ASP A 744 8.88 13.34 -27.73
N HIS A 745 7.79 13.01 -27.02
CA HIS A 745 6.49 12.68 -27.57
C HIS A 745 5.32 13.14 -26.66
N GLU A 746 5.32 14.41 -26.22
CA GLU A 746 4.28 15.03 -25.35
C GLU A 746 2.82 14.79 -25.80
N GLY A 747 2.57 14.79 -27.10
CA GLY A 747 1.25 14.50 -27.67
C GLY A 747 1.02 13.02 -27.94
N GLY A 748 1.82 12.11 -27.39
CA GLY A 748 1.93 10.72 -27.85
C GLY A 748 0.73 9.85 -27.47
N TYR A 749 0.14 10.04 -26.30
CA TYR A 749 -1.00 9.22 -25.87
C TYR A 749 -1.98 9.95 -24.98
N GLY A 750 -1.63 10.32 -23.74
CA GLY A 750 -2.59 10.81 -22.75
C GLY A 750 -3.40 12.04 -23.22
N ILE A 751 -2.68 13.05 -23.73
CA ILE A 751 -3.29 14.27 -24.28
C ILE A 751 -4.04 13.99 -25.58
N SER A 752 -3.45 13.21 -26.51
CA SER A 752 -4.09 12.87 -27.77
C SER A 752 -5.39 12.10 -27.57
N ASP A 753 -5.38 11.08 -26.72
CA ASP A 753 -6.53 10.25 -26.41
C ASP A 753 -7.68 11.03 -25.75
N HIS A 754 -7.36 12.10 -25.02
CA HIS A 754 -8.37 12.99 -24.44
C HIS A 754 -9.11 13.82 -25.50
N TYR A 755 -8.42 14.28 -26.55
CA TYR A 755 -8.99 15.15 -27.58
C TYR A 755 -9.43 14.41 -28.85
N ALA A 756 -8.93 13.20 -29.07
CA ALA A 756 -9.20 12.42 -30.26
C ALA A 756 -10.46 11.56 -30.11
N PRO A 757 -11.15 11.24 -31.22
CA PRO A 757 -12.27 10.31 -31.20
C PRO A 757 -11.82 8.86 -30.91
N PRO A 758 -12.76 7.96 -30.56
CA PRO A 758 -12.47 6.54 -30.46
C PRO A 758 -11.76 5.99 -31.72
N ASN A 759 -10.84 5.04 -31.53
CA ASN A 759 -10.04 4.36 -32.57
C ASN A 759 -8.98 5.24 -33.27
N TRP A 760 -8.67 6.44 -32.79
CA TRP A 760 -7.63 7.30 -33.37
C TRP A 760 -6.26 6.62 -33.49
N THR A 761 -5.97 5.65 -32.62
CA THR A 761 -4.73 4.86 -32.61
C THR A 761 -4.51 4.06 -33.90
N GLU A 762 -5.59 3.70 -34.61
CA GLU A 762 -5.55 2.96 -35.88
C GLU A 762 -5.30 3.87 -37.10
N GLY A 763 -5.28 5.19 -36.91
CA GLY A 763 -5.17 6.19 -37.96
C GLY A 763 -6.27 7.24 -37.87
N MET A 764 -6.01 8.43 -38.40
CA MET A 764 -6.90 9.60 -38.29
C MET A 764 -7.15 10.24 -39.65
N ASP A 765 -8.34 10.79 -39.85
CA ASP A 765 -8.64 11.58 -41.05
C ASP A 765 -8.13 13.01 -40.87
N GLN A 766 -7.62 13.63 -41.94
CA GLN A 766 -7.02 14.97 -41.89
C GLN A 766 -7.99 16.04 -41.34
N GLU A 767 -9.29 15.85 -41.53
CA GLU A 767 -10.33 16.74 -40.99
C GLU A 767 -10.32 16.77 -39.45
N LEU A 768 -10.09 15.63 -38.80
CA LEU A 768 -10.01 15.57 -37.34
C LEU A 768 -8.77 16.34 -36.82
N VAL A 769 -7.66 16.26 -37.56
CA VAL A 769 -6.45 17.07 -37.29
C VAL A 769 -6.73 18.57 -37.46
N ARG A 770 -7.60 18.93 -38.41
CA ARG A 770 -8.03 20.32 -38.62
C ARG A 770 -8.91 20.83 -37.48
N ASN A 771 -9.79 19.98 -36.96
CA ASN A 771 -10.77 20.37 -35.94
C ASN A 771 -10.10 20.81 -34.63
N ILE A 772 -9.04 20.13 -34.20
CA ILE A 772 -8.33 20.48 -32.96
C ILE A 772 -7.66 21.85 -33.02
N LEU A 773 -7.29 22.33 -34.22
CA LEU A 773 -6.72 23.67 -34.39
C LEU A 773 -7.71 24.79 -34.11
N SER A 774 -9.01 24.49 -34.05
CA SER A 774 -10.03 25.45 -33.61
C SER A 774 -9.84 25.88 -32.16
N VAL A 775 -9.09 25.11 -31.36
CA VAL A 775 -8.71 25.49 -29.98
C VAL A 775 -7.79 26.71 -29.98
N PHE A 776 -6.90 26.85 -30.96
CA PHE A 776 -5.97 27.98 -31.07
C PHE A 776 -6.47 29.06 -32.03
N TYR A 777 -7.17 28.64 -33.07
CA TYR A 777 -7.67 29.49 -34.15
C TYR A 777 -9.18 29.28 -34.30
N PRO A 778 -10.02 29.76 -33.36
CA PRO A 778 -11.44 29.43 -33.33
C PRO A 778 -12.26 30.14 -34.42
N LEU A 779 -11.81 31.28 -34.92
CA LEU A 779 -12.63 32.14 -35.77
C LEU A 779 -12.74 31.59 -37.21
N PRO A 780 -13.92 31.69 -37.87
CA PRO A 780 -14.11 31.21 -39.25
C PRO A 780 -13.09 31.78 -40.24
N GLU A 781 -12.76 33.07 -40.14
CA GLU A 781 -11.77 33.76 -40.97
C GLU A 781 -10.33 33.22 -40.80
N GLN A 782 -10.07 32.46 -39.73
CA GLN A 782 -8.78 31.82 -39.47
C GLN A 782 -8.69 30.41 -40.10
N ALA A 783 -9.70 29.96 -40.85
CA ALA A 783 -9.69 28.65 -41.50
C ALA A 783 -8.44 28.42 -42.37
N VAL A 784 -8.01 29.45 -43.11
CA VAL A 784 -6.79 29.38 -43.95
C VAL A 784 -5.53 29.13 -43.11
N ILE A 785 -5.48 29.66 -41.88
CA ILE A 785 -4.36 29.42 -40.95
C ILE A 785 -4.33 27.95 -40.54
N ARG A 786 -5.50 27.40 -40.20
CA ARG A 786 -5.64 25.97 -39.87
C ARG A 786 -5.18 25.10 -41.04
N ASP A 787 -5.53 25.47 -42.27
CA ASP A 787 -5.12 24.73 -43.48
C ASP A 787 -3.60 24.72 -43.70
N LEU A 788 -2.94 25.86 -43.48
CA LEU A 788 -1.49 25.96 -43.57
C LEU A 788 -0.79 25.07 -42.55
N ILE A 789 -1.29 25.02 -41.32
CA ILE A 789 -0.73 24.18 -40.25
C ILE A 789 -0.99 22.70 -40.55
N VAL A 790 -2.23 22.31 -40.85
CA VAL A 790 -2.56 20.91 -41.16
C VAL A 790 -1.70 20.39 -42.29
N LYS A 791 -1.52 21.16 -43.37
CA LYS A 791 -0.67 20.76 -44.51
C LYS A 791 0.78 20.50 -44.08
N GLU A 792 1.33 21.35 -43.20
CA GLU A 792 2.69 21.21 -42.67
C GLU A 792 2.84 19.95 -41.79
N TYR A 793 1.80 19.61 -41.02
CA TYR A 793 1.84 18.48 -40.09
C TYR A 793 1.35 17.17 -40.68
N THR A 794 0.63 17.15 -41.79
CA THR A 794 0.02 15.91 -42.35
C THR A 794 0.38 15.64 -43.81
N GLY A 795 1.01 16.60 -44.50
CA GLY A 795 1.35 16.45 -45.92
C GLY A 795 0.12 16.47 -46.82
N SER A 796 -0.07 15.42 -47.64
CA SER A 796 -1.23 15.30 -48.55
C SER A 796 -2.55 15.06 -47.82
N GLY A 797 -2.51 14.50 -46.60
CA GLY A 797 -3.69 14.12 -45.84
C GLY A 797 -4.28 12.75 -46.17
N GLU A 798 -3.74 12.04 -47.18
CA GLU A 798 -4.28 10.76 -47.67
C GLU A 798 -3.90 9.57 -46.77
N ASP A 799 -2.76 9.64 -46.10
CA ASP A 799 -2.28 8.59 -45.20
C ASP A 799 -2.78 8.84 -43.78
N ARG A 800 -3.71 7.98 -43.34
CA ARG A 800 -4.33 8.07 -42.01
C ARG A 800 -3.33 7.88 -40.87
N ILE A 801 -2.28 7.10 -41.07
CA ILE A 801 -1.22 6.91 -40.06
C ILE A 801 -0.38 8.19 -39.97
N ARG A 802 0.02 8.74 -41.12
CA ARG A 802 0.73 10.03 -41.15
C ARG A 802 -0.09 11.16 -40.52
N ASN A 803 -1.40 11.18 -40.73
CA ASN A 803 -2.31 12.15 -40.12
C ASN A 803 -2.34 12.01 -38.59
N ARG A 804 -2.42 10.77 -38.08
CA ARG A 804 -2.35 10.47 -36.64
C ARG A 804 -1.02 10.95 -36.05
N ASP A 805 0.09 10.64 -36.70
CA ASP A 805 1.41 11.08 -36.24
C ASP A 805 1.54 12.61 -36.28
N GLY A 806 1.01 13.23 -37.33
CA GLY A 806 0.93 14.69 -37.45
C GLY A 806 0.07 15.34 -36.38
N TYR A 807 -1.01 14.69 -35.93
CA TYR A 807 -1.85 15.14 -34.83
C TYR A 807 -1.10 15.15 -33.50
N MET A 808 -0.38 14.06 -33.19
CA MET A 808 0.44 13.95 -31.98
C MET A 808 1.58 14.98 -31.97
N GLU A 809 2.28 15.15 -33.11
CA GLU A 809 3.31 16.17 -33.28
C GLU A 809 2.75 17.58 -33.08
N LEU A 810 1.59 17.88 -33.67
CA LEU A 810 0.94 19.19 -33.58
C LEU A 810 0.57 19.53 -32.14
N LEU A 811 -0.02 18.59 -31.41
CA LEU A 811 -0.35 18.79 -30.00
C LEU A 811 0.90 19.01 -29.16
N GLY A 812 1.93 18.17 -29.33
CA GLY A 812 3.20 18.31 -28.62
C GLY A 812 3.87 19.66 -28.88
N ASP A 813 3.93 20.07 -30.15
CA ASP A 813 4.60 21.31 -30.54
C ASP A 813 3.86 22.56 -30.06
N PHE A 814 2.54 22.63 -30.29
CA PHE A 814 1.77 23.83 -29.94
C PHE A 814 1.50 23.96 -28.44
N PHE A 815 1.30 22.85 -27.71
CA PHE A 815 1.09 22.93 -26.26
C PHE A 815 2.40 23.05 -25.49
N PHE A 816 3.48 22.38 -25.89
CA PHE A 816 4.63 22.20 -25.00
C PHE A 816 5.95 22.67 -25.61
N THR A 817 6.36 22.10 -26.75
CA THR A 817 7.70 22.37 -27.34
C THR A 817 7.91 23.85 -27.63
N ILE A 818 7.01 24.48 -28.40
CA ILE A 818 7.19 25.87 -28.82
C ILE A 818 7.09 26.84 -27.62
N PRO A 819 6.11 26.70 -26.71
CA PRO A 819 6.09 27.45 -25.46
C PRO A 819 7.35 27.30 -24.59
N ALA A 820 7.89 26.09 -24.43
CA ALA A 820 9.11 25.85 -23.66
C ALA A 820 10.32 26.59 -24.26
N ILE A 821 10.51 26.52 -25.58
CA ILE A 821 11.59 27.23 -26.27
C ILE A 821 11.40 28.76 -26.16
N LYS A 822 10.18 29.29 -26.31
CA LYS A 822 9.89 30.73 -26.14
C LYS A 822 10.28 31.21 -24.74
N ALA A 823 9.85 30.50 -23.70
CA ALA A 823 10.17 30.85 -22.31
C ALA A 823 11.69 30.75 -22.04
N ALA A 824 12.35 29.68 -22.48
CA ALA A 824 13.79 29.50 -22.33
C ALA A 824 14.59 30.65 -22.97
N LYS A 825 14.19 31.08 -24.18
CA LYS A 825 14.80 32.24 -24.86
C LYS A 825 14.54 33.54 -24.10
N ALA A 826 13.32 33.79 -23.66
CA ALA A 826 12.98 35.00 -22.92
C ALA A 826 13.78 35.15 -21.61
N HIS A 827 13.90 34.06 -20.84
CA HIS A 827 14.69 34.04 -19.61
C HIS A 827 16.20 34.17 -19.88
N ARG A 828 16.72 33.51 -20.91
CA ARG A 828 18.12 33.64 -21.34
C ARG A 828 18.44 35.09 -21.72
N ASP A 829 17.57 35.71 -22.51
CA ASP A 829 17.77 37.06 -23.05
C ASP A 829 17.64 38.12 -21.94
N ALA A 830 16.85 37.85 -20.89
CA ALA A 830 16.82 38.63 -19.66
C ALA A 830 18.05 38.42 -18.74
N GLY A 831 18.95 37.50 -19.08
CA GLY A 831 20.21 37.26 -18.37
C GLY A 831 20.21 36.11 -17.36
N ALA A 832 19.11 35.35 -17.23
CA ALA A 832 19.00 34.22 -16.31
C ALA A 832 19.95 33.05 -16.70
N ALA A 833 20.28 32.21 -15.72
CA ALA A 833 20.97 30.95 -15.99
C ALA A 833 19.95 29.89 -16.41
N VAL A 834 19.85 29.62 -17.72
CA VAL A 834 18.85 28.70 -18.28
C VAL A 834 19.47 27.34 -18.64
N TYR A 835 18.76 26.26 -18.33
CA TYR A 835 19.07 24.89 -18.76
C TYR A 835 17.85 24.29 -19.46
N LEU A 836 18.04 23.69 -20.64
CA LEU A 836 16.98 23.08 -21.43
C LEU A 836 17.22 21.56 -21.54
N TYR A 837 16.16 20.75 -21.46
CA TYR A 837 16.22 19.32 -21.79
C TYR A 837 15.11 18.85 -22.74
N GLU A 838 15.34 17.68 -23.33
CA GLU A 838 14.32 16.81 -23.94
C GLU A 838 14.49 15.42 -23.31
N TYR A 839 13.42 14.81 -22.81
CA TYR A 839 13.45 13.51 -22.14
C TYR A 839 12.86 12.42 -23.05
N HIS A 840 13.57 11.30 -23.19
CA HIS A 840 13.32 10.29 -24.25
C HIS A 840 12.92 8.91 -23.70
N HIS A 841 13.05 8.66 -22.40
CA HIS A 841 12.81 7.34 -21.83
C HIS A 841 11.33 7.14 -21.44
N ALA A 842 10.62 6.30 -22.18
CA ALA A 842 9.27 5.88 -21.82
C ALA A 842 9.33 4.75 -20.76
N PRO A 843 8.77 4.93 -19.55
CA PRO A 843 8.83 3.92 -18.49
C PRO A 843 8.22 2.57 -18.91
N THR A 844 8.94 1.48 -18.65
CA THR A 844 8.59 0.13 -19.08
C THR A 844 7.18 -0.27 -18.64
N ILE A 845 6.80 0.12 -17.43
CA ILE A 845 5.47 -0.18 -16.86
C ILE A 845 4.32 0.48 -17.64
N LEU A 846 4.56 1.66 -18.22
CA LEU A 846 3.58 2.39 -19.03
C LEU A 846 3.60 1.91 -20.49
N GLN A 847 4.76 1.52 -21.02
CA GLN A 847 4.86 0.93 -22.36
C GLN A 847 4.01 -0.35 -22.50
N LYS A 848 3.86 -1.14 -21.44
CA LYS A 848 3.02 -2.36 -21.45
C LYS A 848 1.54 -2.10 -21.77
N ILE A 849 1.05 -0.88 -21.51
CA ILE A 849 -0.37 -0.52 -21.63
C ILE A 849 -0.65 0.50 -22.75
N ARG A 850 0.39 1.05 -23.38
CA ARG A 850 0.27 2.03 -24.46
C ARG A 850 0.54 1.40 -25.83
N PRO A 851 -0.02 1.96 -26.93
CA PRO A 851 0.33 1.55 -28.28
C PRO A 851 1.84 1.64 -28.56
N SER A 852 2.39 0.73 -29.36
CA SER A 852 3.83 0.62 -29.60
C SER A 852 4.49 1.80 -30.33
N PHE A 853 3.70 2.69 -30.94
CA PHE A 853 4.18 3.92 -31.56
C PHE A 853 4.37 5.06 -30.54
N VAL A 854 3.87 4.90 -29.32
CA VAL A 854 4.03 5.89 -28.24
C VAL A 854 5.45 5.77 -27.70
N LYS A 855 6.12 6.93 -27.58
CA LYS A 855 7.46 7.04 -26.99
C LYS A 855 7.31 7.62 -25.59
N CYS A 856 8.12 8.61 -25.22
CA CYS A 856 7.96 9.29 -23.95
C CYS A 856 6.79 10.27 -24.02
N ASP A 857 5.68 9.87 -23.40
CA ASP A 857 4.45 10.65 -23.38
C ASP A 857 4.50 11.74 -22.31
N HIS A 858 3.51 12.62 -22.28
CA HIS A 858 3.35 13.61 -21.21
C HIS A 858 3.37 12.97 -19.81
N MET A 859 4.04 13.61 -18.83
CA MET A 859 4.20 13.18 -17.43
C MET A 859 5.13 11.98 -17.16
N ASP A 860 5.71 11.36 -18.17
CA ASP A 860 6.52 10.14 -18.01
C ASP A 860 7.80 10.36 -17.18
N GLU A 861 8.38 11.55 -17.22
CA GLU A 861 9.58 11.95 -16.49
C GLU A 861 9.35 12.03 -14.96
N ILE A 862 8.11 12.26 -14.53
CA ILE A 862 7.76 12.34 -13.10
C ILE A 862 8.16 11.05 -12.37
N LEU A 863 8.01 9.89 -13.03
CA LEU A 863 8.35 8.58 -12.46
C LEU A 863 9.82 8.52 -12.02
N THR A 864 10.72 9.12 -12.81
CA THR A 864 12.16 9.11 -12.54
C THR A 864 12.60 10.29 -11.68
N VAL A 865 12.01 11.48 -11.87
CA VAL A 865 12.30 12.71 -11.10
C VAL A 865 11.90 12.58 -9.63
N LEU A 866 10.72 12.01 -9.33
CA LEU A 866 10.27 11.80 -7.96
C LEU A 866 10.75 10.47 -7.35
N GLY A 867 11.39 9.61 -8.15
CA GLY A 867 11.98 8.36 -7.67
C GLY A 867 10.95 7.31 -7.27
N LEU A 868 9.88 7.13 -8.05
CA LEU A 868 8.78 6.20 -7.74
C LEU A 868 9.24 4.73 -7.65
N CYS A 869 10.39 4.38 -8.24
CA CYS A 869 11.02 3.07 -8.04
C CYS A 869 11.46 2.81 -6.59
N PHE A 870 11.57 3.85 -5.77
CA PHE A 870 12.08 3.76 -4.40
C PHE A 870 11.04 4.07 -3.30
N THR A 871 9.81 4.45 -3.68
CA THR A 871 8.74 4.78 -2.72
C THR A 871 8.12 3.52 -2.11
N THR A 872 7.59 3.63 -0.90
CA THR A 872 7.07 2.48 -0.14
C THR A 872 5.67 2.68 0.45
N THR A 873 5.02 3.82 0.18
CA THR A 873 3.77 4.23 0.85
C THR A 873 2.59 4.39 -0.13
N HIS A 874 1.81 5.45 0.06
CA HIS A 874 0.55 5.77 -0.63
C HIS A 874 0.66 5.93 -2.16
N VAL A 875 1.87 6.14 -2.69
CA VAL A 875 2.17 6.06 -4.13
C VAL A 875 3.31 5.05 -4.33
N LYS A 876 3.03 3.95 -5.01
CA LYS A 876 4.02 2.91 -5.32
C LYS A 876 3.76 2.23 -6.66
N LEU A 877 4.79 1.63 -7.23
CA LEU A 877 4.66 0.82 -8.44
C LEU A 877 4.01 -0.55 -8.11
N ALA A 878 3.18 -1.05 -9.02
CA ALA A 878 2.56 -2.37 -8.92
C ALA A 878 3.56 -3.50 -9.18
N ASP A 879 4.49 -3.26 -10.11
CA ASP A 879 5.59 -4.18 -10.46
C ASP A 879 6.93 -3.66 -9.89
N ALA A 880 7.90 -4.56 -9.75
CA ALA A 880 9.28 -4.16 -9.47
C ALA A 880 9.85 -3.32 -10.64
N CYS A 881 10.56 -2.25 -10.28
CA CYS A 881 11.27 -1.39 -11.23
C CYS A 881 12.52 -2.11 -11.77
N PRO A 882 12.77 -2.12 -13.10
CA PRO A 882 14.02 -2.63 -13.68
C PRO A 882 15.25 -1.90 -13.12
N GLU A 883 16.36 -2.62 -12.95
CA GLU A 883 17.60 -2.06 -12.38
C GLU A 883 18.14 -0.86 -13.19
N GLU A 884 18.05 -0.92 -14.52
CA GLU A 884 18.44 0.19 -15.40
C GLU A 884 17.60 1.45 -15.14
N GLU A 885 16.29 1.30 -14.91
CA GLU A 885 15.38 2.42 -14.60
C GLU A 885 15.61 2.97 -13.19
N GLU A 886 15.97 2.11 -12.23
CA GLU A 886 16.40 2.56 -10.90
C GLU A 886 17.64 3.45 -10.99
N GLU A 887 18.65 3.04 -11.77
CA GLU A 887 19.88 3.83 -11.93
C GLU A 887 19.62 5.15 -12.66
N PHE A 888 18.79 5.11 -13.71
CA PHE A 888 18.41 6.32 -14.41
C PHE A 888 17.58 7.29 -13.54
N SER A 889 16.70 6.77 -12.69
CA SER A 889 16.01 7.60 -11.70
C SER A 889 16.97 8.26 -10.71
N LYS A 890 18.04 7.58 -10.27
CA LYS A 890 19.09 8.22 -9.45
C LYS A 890 19.81 9.33 -10.22
N ILE A 891 20.11 9.13 -11.50
CA ILE A 891 20.71 10.15 -12.38
C ILE A 891 19.80 11.38 -12.47
N MET A 892 18.50 11.18 -12.72
CA MET A 892 17.50 12.25 -12.79
C MET A 892 17.40 13.01 -11.46
N MET A 893 17.24 12.30 -10.34
CA MET A 893 17.24 12.92 -9.01
C MET A 893 18.53 13.69 -8.73
N ASN A 894 19.69 13.21 -9.18
CA ASN A 894 20.96 13.93 -9.02
C ASN A 894 20.99 15.26 -9.77
N TYR A 895 20.50 15.32 -11.03
CA TYR A 895 20.40 16.59 -11.76
C TYR A 895 19.49 17.59 -11.05
N TRP A 896 18.31 17.16 -10.61
CA TRP A 896 17.34 18.02 -9.92
C TRP A 896 17.85 18.47 -8.54
N GLY A 897 18.43 17.56 -7.77
CA GLY A 897 19.03 17.87 -6.47
C GLY A 897 20.22 18.82 -6.59
N ASN A 898 21.10 18.62 -7.58
CA ASN A 898 22.23 19.53 -7.84
C ASN A 898 21.75 20.91 -8.23
N PHE A 899 20.72 20.97 -9.08
CA PHE A 899 20.12 22.24 -9.45
C PHE A 899 19.56 22.93 -8.22
N ALA A 900 18.80 22.23 -7.36
CA ALA A 900 18.26 22.80 -6.14
C ALA A 900 19.34 23.31 -5.17
N ARG A 901 20.47 22.61 -5.06
CA ARG A 901 21.63 23.01 -4.24
C ARG A 901 22.38 24.22 -4.78
N THR A 902 22.67 24.22 -6.08
CA THR A 902 23.72 25.08 -6.66
C THR A 902 23.22 26.07 -7.71
N GLY A 903 22.07 25.82 -8.33
CA GLY A 903 21.59 26.55 -9.50
C GLY A 903 22.15 26.02 -10.82
N SER A 904 22.87 24.89 -10.78
CA SER A 904 23.32 24.14 -11.94
C SER A 904 22.99 22.65 -11.76
N PRO A 905 22.49 21.95 -12.78
CA PRO A 905 22.23 20.51 -12.66
C PRO A 905 23.53 19.67 -12.63
N ASN A 906 24.67 20.26 -13.00
CA ASN A 906 25.95 19.56 -13.07
C ASN A 906 26.46 19.11 -11.69
N GLY A 907 27.11 17.94 -11.66
CA GLY A 907 27.79 17.41 -10.48
C GLY A 907 28.67 16.20 -10.83
N ASP A 908 29.38 15.67 -9.85
CA ASP A 908 30.29 14.54 -10.04
C ASP A 908 29.55 13.30 -10.56
N GLY A 909 30.15 12.61 -11.53
CA GLY A 909 29.57 11.40 -12.14
C GLY A 909 28.46 11.63 -13.16
N LEU A 910 28.01 12.88 -13.36
CA LEU A 910 26.98 13.21 -14.34
C LEU A 910 27.57 13.72 -15.65
N VAL A 911 26.86 13.49 -16.76
CA VAL A 911 27.17 14.14 -18.04
C VAL A 911 26.97 15.64 -17.89
N LYS A 912 27.90 16.41 -18.47
CA LYS A 912 27.83 17.88 -18.40
C LYS A 912 26.59 18.38 -19.15
N TRP A 913 25.68 19.01 -18.41
CA TRP A 913 24.53 19.71 -18.95
C TRP A 913 24.92 21.14 -19.36
N PRO A 914 24.85 21.48 -20.65
CA PRO A 914 25.20 22.81 -21.14
C PRO A 914 24.18 23.87 -20.67
N ARG A 915 24.68 25.07 -20.34
CA ARG A 915 23.82 26.24 -20.17
C ARG A 915 23.22 26.61 -21.53
N TYR A 916 21.92 26.87 -21.57
CA TYR A 916 21.20 27.31 -22.76
C TYR A 916 21.58 28.76 -23.11
N GLY A 917 22.55 28.90 -24.02
CA GLY A 917 23.11 30.19 -24.46
C GLY A 917 22.83 30.48 -25.94
N ALA A 918 23.70 31.27 -26.57
CA ALA A 918 23.59 31.63 -27.99
C ALA A 918 23.68 30.41 -28.93
N GLU A 919 24.37 29.35 -28.50
CA GLU A 919 24.45 28.10 -29.26
C GLU A 919 23.17 27.25 -29.16
N GLU A 920 22.23 27.60 -28.26
CA GLU A 920 20.96 26.89 -28.05
C GLU A 920 21.14 25.39 -27.75
N LYS A 921 22.18 25.05 -26.97
CA LYS A 921 22.46 23.68 -26.52
C LYS A 921 21.51 23.24 -25.41
N TYR A 922 21.05 22.00 -25.48
CA TYR A 922 20.18 21.35 -24.49
C TYR A 922 20.73 19.96 -24.16
N LEU A 923 20.21 19.31 -23.11
CA LEU A 923 20.56 17.93 -22.78
C LEU A 923 19.41 16.99 -23.16
N SER A 924 19.72 15.97 -23.97
CA SER A 924 18.83 14.83 -24.18
C SER A 924 19.01 13.83 -23.04
N LEU A 925 17.91 13.40 -22.42
CA LEU A 925 17.89 12.51 -21.27
C LEU A 925 17.24 11.18 -21.69
N ASP A 926 18.06 10.17 -21.98
CA ASP A 926 17.64 8.81 -22.26
C ASP A 926 18.24 7.84 -21.22
N LEU A 927 17.60 6.68 -21.04
CA LEU A 927 18.06 5.59 -20.18
C LEU A 927 19.48 5.14 -20.52
N LYS A 928 19.82 5.07 -21.82
CA LYS A 928 21.11 4.54 -22.30
C LYS A 928 22.22 5.58 -22.31
N GLU A 929 21.90 6.81 -22.67
CA GLU A 929 22.88 7.89 -22.76
C GLU A 929 22.26 9.27 -22.51
N GLN A 930 23.05 10.18 -21.92
CA GLN A 930 22.71 11.59 -21.87
C GLN A 930 23.65 12.36 -22.80
N VAL A 931 23.08 13.06 -23.78
CA VAL A 931 23.85 13.66 -24.88
C VAL A 931 23.45 15.12 -25.08
N SER A 932 24.43 15.98 -25.38
CA SER A 932 24.16 17.38 -25.68
C SER A 932 23.58 17.51 -27.10
N GLY A 933 22.36 18.03 -27.19
CA GLY A 933 21.73 18.43 -28.44
C GLY A 933 21.91 19.93 -28.72
N GLN A 934 21.50 20.36 -29.92
CA GLN A 934 21.55 21.76 -30.33
C GLN A 934 20.27 22.15 -31.07
N SER A 935 19.72 23.33 -30.77
CA SER A 935 18.54 23.89 -31.46
C SER A 935 17.33 22.96 -31.48
N LEU A 936 16.81 22.63 -30.29
CA LEU A 936 15.64 21.77 -30.09
C LEU A 936 14.49 22.14 -31.05
N ARG A 937 14.05 21.17 -31.87
CA ARG A 937 12.94 21.30 -32.85
C ARG A 937 12.98 22.58 -33.70
N LYS A 938 14.18 22.99 -34.14
CA LYS A 938 14.43 24.25 -34.86
C LYS A 938 13.45 24.53 -35.99
N ASP A 939 13.22 23.56 -36.87
CA ASP A 939 12.40 23.76 -38.07
C ASP A 939 10.93 24.04 -37.72
N ARG A 940 10.40 23.30 -36.73
CA ARG A 940 9.05 23.53 -36.18
C ARG A 940 8.94 24.89 -35.49
N PHE A 941 9.96 25.27 -34.73
CA PHE A 941 10.01 26.58 -34.10
C PHE A 941 10.02 27.72 -35.12
N VAL A 942 10.85 27.63 -36.15
CA VAL A 942 10.90 28.62 -37.25
C VAL A 942 9.58 28.66 -37.99
N PHE A 943 8.97 27.52 -38.29
CA PHE A 943 7.67 27.47 -38.94
C PHE A 943 6.60 28.22 -38.15
N VAL A 944 6.42 27.90 -36.87
CA VAL A 944 5.36 28.50 -36.03
C VAL A 944 5.61 29.97 -35.73
N THR A 945 6.87 30.36 -35.49
CA THR A 945 7.19 31.72 -35.01
C THR A 945 7.56 32.72 -36.10
N GLN A 946 7.91 32.27 -37.30
CA GLN A 946 8.35 33.13 -38.40
C GLN A 946 7.53 32.86 -39.68
N THR A 947 7.64 31.64 -40.24
CA THR A 947 7.06 31.31 -41.55
C THR A 947 5.53 31.44 -41.57
N LEU A 948 4.84 30.95 -40.54
CA LEU A 948 3.39 31.01 -40.45
C LEU A 948 2.89 32.46 -40.28
N PRO A 949 3.40 33.28 -39.34
CA PRO A 949 3.08 34.71 -39.27
C PRO A 949 3.32 35.48 -40.57
N GLU A 950 4.42 35.24 -41.28
CA GLU A 950 4.71 35.89 -42.57
C GLU A 950 3.67 35.51 -43.64
N LYS A 951 3.27 34.24 -43.71
CA LYS A 951 2.20 33.79 -44.61
C LYS A 951 0.86 34.42 -44.26
N ILE A 952 0.52 34.52 -42.98
CA ILE A 952 -0.71 35.18 -42.51
C ILE A 952 -0.72 36.65 -42.94
N LYS A 953 0.39 37.36 -42.70
CA LYS A 953 0.52 38.78 -43.08
C LYS A 953 0.35 38.97 -44.59
N LYS A 954 1.02 38.14 -45.40
CA LYS A 954 0.89 38.21 -46.86
C LYS A 954 -0.54 37.95 -47.33
N LEU A 955 -1.24 36.98 -46.73
CA LEU A 955 -2.65 36.70 -47.03
C LEU A 955 -3.55 37.90 -46.69
N GLN A 956 -3.29 38.58 -45.57
CA GLN A 956 -4.02 39.79 -45.18
C GLN A 956 -3.78 40.95 -46.16
N GLU A 957 -2.54 41.13 -46.61
CA GLU A 957 -2.16 42.13 -47.63
C GLU A 957 -2.80 41.82 -48.99
N ASP A 958 -2.81 40.57 -49.42
CA ASP A 958 -3.43 40.13 -50.69
C ASP A 958 -4.95 40.32 -50.68
N VAL A 959 -5.63 40.09 -49.55
CA VAL A 959 -7.08 40.37 -49.38
C VAL A 959 -7.36 41.87 -49.45
N GLN A 960 -6.60 42.70 -48.73
CA GLN A 960 -6.73 44.17 -48.79
C GLN A 960 -6.48 44.73 -50.20
N HIS A 961 -5.57 44.15 -50.97
CA HIS A 961 -5.31 44.53 -52.35
C HIS A 961 -6.39 44.05 -53.35
N SER A 962 -7.19 43.03 -53.00
CA SER A 962 -8.29 42.54 -53.83
C SER A 962 -9.63 43.28 -53.60
N GLU A 963 -9.76 43.99 -52.47
CA GLU A 963 -10.94 44.78 -52.09
C GLU A 963 -10.83 46.28 -52.46
N LEU A 964 -9.64 46.73 -52.88
CA LEU A 964 -9.34 48.05 -53.45
C LEU A 964 -9.36 48.00 -54.98
#